data_AF-A0A6L5GFZ0-F1
#
_entry.id   AF-A0A6L5GFZ0-F1
#
_cell.length_a   1.000
_cell.length_b   1.000
_cell.length_c   1.000
_cell.angle_alpha   90.00
_cell.angle_beta   90.00
_cell.angle_gamma   90.00
#
_symmetry.space_group_name_H-M   'P 1'
#
loop_
_entity.id
_entity.type
_entity.pdbx_description
1 polymer ?
#
loop_
_entity_poly.entity_id
_entity_poly.type
_entity_poly.pdbx_seq_one_letter_code
_entity_poly.pdbx_strand_id
1 'polypeptide(L)'
;MLRPSPWAPRGAGSDPAAGVPDRPPRLRPARERPIRPPPNPGALRSPAGVRTARPVPPSPAARPVTARSGPAAGVPARPDPTAAGPHVAGSGTAASVPERFGRARRHRRAAVLSIPWSCPPGRRGRDPGRRRKPMADAERRTRVVMLVDTTIDGDSRVQKAAVSMAEAGWDVHLIGRTDARKGDRYDLGGATVYRRTLKPMPPRRNLRQSLALLRFPLAYPNNVLAERHWERRRIDRSEVAQRRFAAQRGVPGGRVAPRPLHRFAVRLRSKWLRIRLDQTRAYVDWQAPKDDGAIERFETAFWCRLLGDRAWRRLEPLPLQYELSYASLIDRLKPDLIHAHDYRMIGVAARAVARAAVKGRTVRLLYDAHEFLPGVQAPNPRCQAARPRYEREYLPFADAVVTVSPRIAELLESTHGLDERPAVVLNAPPRPDPGLPAPESGDVRAACGLAPGTPLAVYCGGASPARSLETIVDALEFAPDLHAAFVVHTVTGPYVDGLRERAAAIGAADRVHFMGYVDFRVLPQFLSTADAGVHPLRSGPVNHELALPTKLFEFMHGGLPVAVTDVEVMSALVRNLGVGEVFRSEDPRDLARALKAIVADRARYTKPYAEPGFLDEFTWETQARRYDELYRRLLGLPESAPHVPAPRAGRTGQEQLQEQ
;
A
#
# COMPACT_ATOMS: atom_id res chain seq x y z
N MET A 1 -40.53 36.66 -13.67
CA MET A 1 -40.64 37.80 -14.61
C MET A 1 -39.23 38.17 -15.06
N LEU A 2 -39.00 38.36 -16.37
CA LEU A 2 -37.73 38.84 -16.98
C LEU A 2 -36.50 37.92 -16.72
N ARG A 3 -35.60 37.59 -17.66
CA ARG A 3 -35.53 37.67 -19.14
C ARG A 3 -34.33 36.77 -19.55
N PRO A 4 -34.43 35.86 -20.53
CA PRO A 4 -33.25 35.22 -21.14
C PRO A 4 -33.12 35.51 -22.65
N SER A 5 -32.02 34.99 -23.25
CA SER A 5 -31.67 34.92 -24.68
C SER A 5 -31.08 36.17 -25.35
N PRO A 6 -30.38 36.04 -26.52
CA PRO A 6 -30.10 34.81 -27.30
C PRO A 6 -28.63 34.59 -27.73
N TRP A 7 -28.27 33.32 -27.96
CA TRP A 7 -27.48 32.92 -29.13
C TRP A 7 -28.26 31.84 -29.88
N ALA A 8 -28.39 31.97 -31.20
CA ALA A 8 -29.18 31.08 -32.04
C ALA A 8 -28.41 30.77 -33.35
N PRO A 9 -28.38 29.51 -33.81
CA PRO A 9 -27.85 29.16 -35.12
C PRO A 9 -28.87 29.50 -36.22
N ARG A 10 -28.39 29.87 -37.41
CA ARG A 10 -29.24 30.06 -38.60
C ARG A 10 -29.34 28.76 -39.41
N GLY A 11 -30.51 28.50 -39.98
CA GLY A 11 -30.71 27.49 -41.01
C GLY A 11 -31.87 27.85 -41.94
N ALA A 12 -31.66 27.68 -43.24
CA ALA A 12 -32.63 27.58 -44.34
C ALA A 12 -31.81 27.32 -45.64
N GLY A 13 -32.16 26.44 -46.58
CA GLY A 13 -33.23 25.42 -46.61
C GLY A 13 -33.79 25.26 -48.03
N SER A 14 -33.88 24.02 -48.55
CA SER A 14 -34.81 23.61 -49.64
C SER A 14 -34.60 22.13 -50.05
N ASP A 15 -35.67 21.34 -49.93
CA ASP A 15 -35.90 20.00 -50.53
C ASP A 15 -36.24 20.12 -52.06
N PRO A 16 -36.56 19.07 -52.88
CA PRO A 16 -36.80 17.64 -52.54
C PRO A 16 -36.19 16.56 -53.47
N ALA A 17 -36.43 15.29 -53.09
CA ALA A 17 -36.91 14.16 -53.93
C ALA A 17 -36.04 12.89 -54.13
N ALA A 18 -36.63 11.76 -53.72
CA ALA A 18 -36.55 10.39 -54.27
C ALA A 18 -35.19 9.66 -54.39
N GLY A 19 -35.02 8.59 -53.59
CA GLY A 19 -34.02 7.54 -53.84
C GLY A 19 -33.75 6.61 -52.66
N VAL A 20 -34.40 5.43 -52.63
CA VAL A 20 -34.02 4.31 -51.76
C VAL A 20 -32.92 3.50 -52.46
N PRO A 21 -31.76 3.25 -51.81
CA PRO A 21 -31.39 1.84 -51.59
C PRO A 21 -30.58 1.52 -50.31
N ASP A 22 -30.80 0.28 -49.87
CA ASP A 22 -29.90 -0.67 -49.21
C ASP A 22 -29.26 -0.48 -47.82
N ARG A 23 -29.33 -1.60 -47.07
CA ARG A 23 -28.68 -1.83 -45.77
C ARG A 23 -27.18 -2.13 -45.95
N PRO A 24 -26.29 -1.66 -45.06
CA PRO A 24 -24.93 -2.17 -44.99
C PRO A 24 -24.89 -3.62 -44.46
N PRO A 25 -23.91 -4.44 -44.88
CA PRO A 25 -23.89 -5.87 -44.60
C PRO A 25 -23.46 -6.21 -43.16
N ARG A 26 -24.03 -7.29 -42.61
CA ARG A 26 -23.63 -7.86 -41.31
C ARG A 26 -22.24 -8.52 -41.42
N LEU A 27 -21.22 -7.89 -40.85
CA LEU A 27 -19.91 -8.52 -40.66
C LEU A 27 -20.00 -9.69 -39.66
N ARG A 28 -19.53 -10.88 -40.07
CA ARG A 28 -19.32 -12.03 -39.18
C ARG A 28 -18.02 -11.83 -38.38
N PRO A 29 -17.93 -12.31 -37.12
CA PRO A 29 -16.70 -12.22 -36.34
C PRO A 29 -15.60 -13.11 -36.94
N ALA A 30 -14.44 -12.52 -37.20
CA ALA A 30 -13.25 -13.24 -37.64
C ALA A 30 -12.67 -14.07 -36.47
N ARG A 31 -12.15 -15.27 -36.77
CA ARG A 31 -11.42 -16.08 -35.78
C ARG A 31 -10.02 -15.52 -35.59
N GLU A 32 -9.74 -14.95 -34.42
CA GLU A 32 -8.38 -14.57 -34.04
C GLU A 32 -7.46 -15.80 -34.00
N ARG A 33 -6.29 -15.70 -34.66
CA ARG A 33 -5.16 -16.60 -34.46
C ARG A 33 -4.17 -15.93 -33.51
N PRO A 34 -3.58 -16.66 -32.55
CA PRO A 34 -2.65 -16.06 -31.59
C PRO A 34 -1.37 -15.58 -32.29
N ILE A 35 -1.04 -14.30 -32.06
CA ILE A 35 0.20 -13.66 -32.51
C ILE A 35 1.38 -14.29 -31.74
N ARG A 36 2.44 -14.69 -32.45
CA ARG A 36 3.69 -15.16 -31.83
C ARG A 36 4.56 -13.95 -31.43
N PRO A 37 5.30 -14.02 -30.30
CA PRO A 37 6.30 -13.01 -29.98
C PRO A 37 7.47 -13.04 -30.99
N PRO A 38 8.19 -11.92 -31.17
CA PRO A 38 9.32 -11.82 -32.11
C PRO A 38 10.50 -12.69 -31.69
N PRO A 39 11.36 -13.12 -32.63
CA PRO A 39 12.54 -13.92 -32.35
C PRO A 39 13.67 -13.10 -31.71
N ASN A 40 14.45 -13.75 -30.86
CA ASN A 40 15.58 -13.17 -30.14
C ASN A 40 16.76 -12.90 -31.09
N PRO A 41 17.29 -11.66 -31.21
CA PRO A 41 18.38 -11.34 -32.12
C PRO A 41 19.74 -11.72 -31.51
N GLY A 42 20.27 -12.90 -31.86
CA GLY A 42 21.54 -13.35 -31.29
C GLY A 42 22.00 -14.77 -31.67
N ALA A 43 21.95 -15.13 -32.97
CA ALA A 43 22.49 -16.41 -33.43
C ALA A 43 22.90 -16.40 -34.92
N LEU A 44 24.01 -15.73 -35.25
CA LEU A 44 24.72 -16.01 -36.50
C LEU A 44 25.59 -17.27 -36.33
N ARG A 45 25.48 -18.20 -37.28
CA ARG A 45 26.32 -19.42 -37.33
C ARG A 45 27.64 -19.12 -38.02
N SER A 46 28.73 -19.70 -37.51
CA SER A 46 29.85 -20.19 -38.31
C SER A 46 30.55 -21.36 -37.60
N PRO A 47 31.34 -22.21 -38.29
CA PRO A 47 31.29 -23.65 -38.02
C PRO A 47 32.50 -24.25 -37.29
N ALA A 48 32.23 -25.44 -36.74
CA ALA A 48 33.11 -26.61 -36.59
C ALA A 48 34.62 -26.44 -36.29
N GLY A 49 35.03 -26.96 -35.13
CA GLY A 49 36.24 -27.80 -35.04
C GLY A 49 37.37 -27.30 -34.15
N VAL A 50 37.46 -27.84 -32.93
CA VAL A 50 38.59 -28.62 -32.38
C VAL A 50 38.36 -28.85 -30.86
N ARG A 51 38.77 -30.01 -30.35
CA ARG A 51 38.60 -30.43 -28.94
C ARG A 51 39.67 -29.78 -28.04
N THR A 52 39.36 -29.51 -26.76
CA THR A 52 39.83 -30.31 -25.58
C THR A 52 39.56 -29.63 -24.22
N ALA A 53 39.64 -30.46 -23.16
CA ALA A 53 39.87 -30.15 -21.74
C ALA A 53 38.76 -29.46 -20.89
N ARG A 54 38.56 -29.99 -19.68
CA ARG A 54 37.72 -29.43 -18.59
C ARG A 54 38.59 -28.59 -17.64
N PRO A 55 38.08 -27.48 -17.07
CA PRO A 55 38.73 -26.80 -15.95
C PRO A 55 38.51 -27.54 -14.61
N VAL A 56 39.52 -27.45 -13.74
CA VAL A 56 39.58 -28.00 -12.37
C VAL A 56 39.26 -26.85 -11.38
N PRO A 57 38.59 -27.11 -10.23
CA PRO A 57 38.32 -26.06 -9.23
C PRO A 57 39.57 -25.65 -8.44
N PRO A 58 39.72 -24.38 -8.03
CA PRO A 58 40.87 -23.91 -7.25
C PRO A 58 40.77 -24.30 -5.76
N SER A 59 41.94 -24.41 -5.13
CA SER A 59 42.13 -24.65 -3.69
C SER A 59 42.92 -23.46 -3.06
N PRO A 60 42.83 -23.17 -1.75
CA PRO A 60 43.23 -21.87 -1.21
C PRO A 60 44.58 -21.86 -0.48
N ALA A 61 45.32 -20.74 -0.56
CA ALA A 61 46.24 -20.27 0.49
C ALA A 61 46.78 -18.86 0.20
N ALA A 62 46.87 -18.02 1.26
CA ALA A 62 48.11 -17.34 1.73
C ALA A 62 47.82 -15.95 2.37
N ARG A 63 48.45 -15.70 3.52
CA ARG A 63 48.56 -14.38 4.18
C ARG A 63 49.82 -13.66 3.68
N PRO A 64 49.94 -12.35 3.93
CA PRO A 64 51.21 -11.76 4.35
C PRO A 64 51.15 -11.12 5.76
N VAL A 65 52.31 -10.81 6.30
CA VAL A 65 52.56 -10.28 7.65
C VAL A 65 53.25 -8.90 7.58
N THR A 66 53.11 -8.15 8.68
CA THR A 66 53.46 -6.74 8.97
C THR A 66 54.88 -6.23 8.68
N ALA A 67 55.01 -4.91 8.46
CA ALA A 67 56.14 -4.08 8.88
C ALA A 67 55.65 -2.69 9.38
N ARG A 68 56.47 -1.93 10.14
CA ARG A 68 56.07 -0.78 11.00
C ARG A 68 56.65 0.58 10.56
N SER A 69 55.94 1.69 10.85
CA SER A 69 56.45 2.89 11.59
C SER A 69 55.35 3.99 11.69
N GLY A 70 55.42 4.87 12.71
CA GLY A 70 54.47 5.97 12.98
C GLY A 70 55.14 7.38 12.88
N PRO A 71 54.67 8.46 13.55
CA PRO A 71 53.71 8.49 14.68
C PRO A 71 52.65 9.65 14.74
N ALA A 72 51.70 9.47 15.69
CA ALA A 72 51.06 10.45 16.60
C ALA A 72 50.06 11.56 16.14
N ALA A 73 48.84 11.45 16.73
CA ALA A 73 47.89 12.46 17.26
C ALA A 73 46.45 12.26 16.73
N GLY A 74 45.37 12.25 17.52
CA GLY A 74 45.16 12.23 18.98
C GLY A 74 43.70 11.82 19.28
N VAL A 75 43.39 11.33 20.50
CA VAL A 75 42.10 10.69 20.86
C VAL A 75 41.61 11.14 22.24
N PRO A 76 40.31 11.43 22.45
CA PRO A 76 39.68 11.45 23.77
C PRO A 76 38.99 10.10 24.10
N ALA A 77 39.08 9.69 25.37
CA ALA A 77 38.76 8.33 25.83
C ALA A 77 37.31 8.13 26.32
N ARG A 78 36.92 6.86 26.49
CA ARG A 78 35.72 6.43 27.24
C ARG A 78 36.02 6.33 28.75
N PRO A 79 35.03 6.51 29.64
CA PRO A 79 35.14 6.15 31.05
C PRO A 79 34.83 4.65 31.29
N ASP A 80 35.42 4.08 32.35
CA ASP A 80 35.21 2.71 32.84
C ASP A 80 34.69 2.73 34.31
N PRO A 81 34.09 1.64 34.84
CA PRO A 81 33.22 1.69 36.04
C PRO A 81 33.82 1.14 37.35
N THR A 82 33.24 1.58 38.47
CA THR A 82 33.29 0.96 39.82
C THR A 82 31.93 1.23 40.50
N ALA A 83 31.35 0.44 41.42
CA ALA A 83 31.56 -0.94 41.93
C ALA A 83 30.14 -1.55 42.21
N ALA A 84 29.89 -2.74 42.77
CA ALA A 84 30.69 -3.80 43.40
C ALA A 84 30.03 -5.19 43.19
N GLY A 85 30.34 -6.20 44.01
CA GLY A 85 29.64 -7.50 44.08
C GLY A 85 29.20 -7.86 45.51
N PRO A 86 29.16 -9.14 45.92
CA PRO A 86 28.84 -10.36 45.16
C PRO A 86 27.89 -11.33 45.91
N HIS A 87 27.35 -12.37 45.26
CA HIS A 87 27.57 -13.81 45.59
C HIS A 87 26.54 -14.82 45.01
N VAL A 88 27.12 -15.86 44.41
CA VAL A 88 26.71 -17.28 44.40
C VAL A 88 25.38 -17.69 43.75
N ALA A 89 25.53 -18.31 42.58
CA ALA A 89 24.68 -19.39 42.11
C ALA A 89 25.49 -20.69 42.03
N GLY A 90 24.87 -21.83 42.34
CA GLY A 90 25.33 -23.18 42.03
C GLY A 90 24.09 -24.05 41.76
N SER A 91 23.83 -24.46 40.52
CA SER A 91 24.38 -25.64 39.84
C SER A 91 23.81 -26.96 40.38
N GLY A 92 22.96 -27.65 39.61
CA GLY A 92 22.34 -28.92 40.03
C GLY A 92 21.58 -29.65 38.91
N THR A 93 22.26 -30.59 38.28
CA THR A 93 21.82 -31.48 37.18
C THR A 93 20.57 -32.35 37.42
N ALA A 94 19.73 -32.42 36.39
CA ALA A 94 18.98 -33.56 35.84
C ALA A 94 18.81 -34.90 36.61
N ALA A 95 17.55 -35.37 36.71
CA ALA A 95 17.12 -36.78 36.57
C ALA A 95 15.59 -36.84 36.26
N SER A 96 15.17 -37.40 35.13
CA SER A 96 14.59 -38.76 34.98
C SER A 96 13.05 -38.86 35.15
N VAL A 97 12.39 -39.40 34.12
CA VAL A 97 10.95 -39.76 34.07
C VAL A 97 10.77 -41.21 34.55
N PRO A 98 9.58 -41.58 35.07
CA PRO A 98 8.92 -42.76 34.48
C PRO A 98 7.45 -42.53 34.11
N GLU A 99 7.01 -43.24 33.07
CA GLU A 99 5.64 -43.23 32.54
C GLU A 99 4.65 -43.96 33.46
N ARG A 100 3.34 -43.68 33.31
CA ARG A 100 2.36 -44.75 33.07
C ARG A 100 1.04 -44.29 32.43
N PHE A 101 0.38 -45.26 31.79
CA PHE A 101 -0.80 -45.12 30.94
C PHE A 101 -2.11 -44.87 31.70
N GLY A 102 -3.09 -44.25 31.03
CA GLY A 102 -4.49 -44.22 31.47
C GLY A 102 -5.46 -43.68 30.40
N ARG A 103 -6.01 -44.55 29.54
CA ARG A 103 -7.12 -44.20 28.63
C ARG A 103 -8.46 -44.32 29.37
N ALA A 104 -9.32 -43.31 29.30
CA ALA A 104 -10.77 -43.50 29.41
C ALA A 104 -11.55 -42.43 28.62
N ARG A 105 -12.42 -42.86 27.70
CA ARG A 105 -13.52 -42.04 27.16
C ARG A 105 -14.72 -42.17 28.11
N ARG A 106 -15.54 -41.12 28.26
CA ARG A 106 -17.02 -41.27 28.28
C ARG A 106 -17.75 -39.94 28.05
N HIS A 107 -18.91 -40.04 27.42
CA HIS A 107 -19.85 -38.94 27.16
C HIS A 107 -20.76 -38.68 28.36
N ARG A 108 -21.24 -37.43 28.50
CA ARG A 108 -22.66 -37.02 28.72
C ARG A 108 -22.69 -35.48 28.62
N ARG A 109 -23.36 -34.91 27.62
CA ARG A 109 -24.81 -34.61 27.48
C ARG A 109 -25.28 -33.48 28.40
N ALA A 110 -26.04 -32.56 27.79
CA ALA A 110 -26.51 -31.31 28.37
C ALA A 110 -27.55 -31.48 29.47
N ALA A 111 -27.68 -30.45 30.31
CA ALA A 111 -28.88 -30.13 31.05
C ALA A 111 -29.21 -28.65 30.81
N VAL A 112 -30.39 -28.38 30.26
CA VAL A 112 -31.01 -27.06 30.23
C VAL A 112 -31.79 -26.92 31.52
N LEU A 113 -31.62 -25.81 32.24
CA LEU A 113 -32.45 -25.46 33.40
C LEU A 113 -32.83 -23.98 33.34
N SER A 114 -34.04 -23.74 32.87
CA SER A 114 -34.75 -22.46 32.92
C SER A 114 -35.33 -22.25 34.31
N ILE A 115 -35.11 -21.08 34.91
CA ILE A 115 -35.82 -20.64 36.11
C ILE A 115 -36.25 -19.17 35.90
N PRO A 116 -37.56 -18.85 35.92
CA PRO A 116 -38.04 -17.47 35.90
C PRO A 116 -38.12 -16.92 37.33
N TRP A 117 -37.72 -15.67 37.56
CA TRP A 117 -38.01 -14.97 38.82
C TRP A 117 -38.77 -13.67 38.58
N SER A 118 -39.89 -13.58 39.27
CA SER A 118 -40.90 -12.51 39.22
C SER A 118 -40.55 -11.35 40.15
N CYS A 119 -41.08 -10.16 39.83
CA CYS A 119 -41.01 -8.99 40.72
C CYS A 119 -42.00 -9.10 41.89
N PRO A 120 -41.61 -8.71 43.11
CA PRO A 120 -42.54 -8.29 44.16
C PRO A 120 -42.72 -6.75 44.17
N PRO A 121 -43.91 -6.21 44.48
CA PRO A 121 -44.15 -4.77 44.57
C PRO A 121 -43.90 -4.21 45.98
N GLY A 122 -43.35 -2.98 46.06
CA GLY A 122 -43.21 -2.24 47.31
C GLY A 122 -43.43 -0.74 47.10
N ARG A 123 -44.47 -0.17 47.72
CA ARG A 123 -44.77 1.28 47.67
C ARG A 123 -44.26 1.99 48.92
N ARG A 124 -43.67 3.18 48.75
CA ARG A 124 -44.05 4.50 49.34
C ARG A 124 -42.82 5.37 49.57
N GLY A 125 -42.96 6.69 49.31
CA GLY A 125 -41.91 7.69 49.47
C GLY A 125 -41.98 8.75 48.37
N ARG A 126 -42.98 9.65 48.43
CA ARG A 126 -43.01 10.85 47.58
C ARG A 126 -42.22 11.96 48.27
N ASP A 127 -41.21 12.49 47.60
CA ASP A 127 -40.62 13.79 47.89
C ASP A 127 -40.94 14.75 46.72
N PRO A 128 -41.81 15.77 46.89
CA PRO A 128 -42.28 16.63 45.82
C PRO A 128 -41.37 17.87 45.67
N GLY A 129 -40.06 17.68 45.46
CA GLY A 129 -39.07 18.74 45.73
C GLY A 129 -38.08 19.14 44.63
N ARG A 130 -37.98 18.44 43.48
CA ARG A 130 -37.06 18.85 42.39
C ARG A 130 -37.49 18.34 41.01
N ARG A 131 -38.16 19.20 40.23
CA ARG A 131 -38.13 19.07 38.76
C ARG A 131 -36.69 19.34 38.31
N ARG A 132 -35.88 18.28 38.19
CA ARG A 132 -34.75 18.33 37.25
C ARG A 132 -35.37 18.65 35.89
N LYS A 133 -35.08 19.83 35.34
CA LYS A 133 -35.19 20.04 33.89
C LYS A 133 -34.50 18.83 33.23
N PRO A 134 -35.05 18.27 32.13
CA PRO A 134 -34.19 17.49 31.25
C PRO A 134 -32.97 18.36 30.97
N MET A 135 -31.77 17.84 31.22
CA MET A 135 -30.62 18.37 30.47
C MET A 135 -31.04 18.24 29.02
N ALA A 136 -31.08 19.36 28.31
CA ALA A 136 -31.32 19.32 26.87
C ALA A 136 -30.32 18.33 26.29
N ASP A 137 -30.79 17.46 25.38
CA ASP A 137 -29.87 16.70 24.55
C ASP A 137 -28.93 17.71 23.90
N ALA A 138 -27.66 17.72 24.33
CA ALA A 138 -26.63 18.41 23.60
C ALA A 138 -26.61 17.75 22.23
N GLU A 139 -27.03 18.50 21.19
CA GLU A 139 -27.39 17.95 19.89
C GLU A 139 -26.35 16.91 19.46
N ARG A 140 -26.81 15.66 19.33
CA ARG A 140 -25.92 14.54 19.01
C ARG A 140 -25.36 14.77 17.62
N ARG A 141 -24.15 15.37 17.56
CA ARG A 141 -23.38 15.55 16.33
C ARG A 141 -23.37 14.25 15.55
N THR A 142 -23.74 14.34 14.28
CA THR A 142 -23.90 13.17 13.43
C THR A 142 -22.55 12.48 13.24
N ARG A 143 -22.53 11.17 13.48
CA ARG A 143 -21.29 10.41 13.62
C ARG A 143 -20.83 9.81 12.32
N VAL A 144 -19.66 10.23 11.88
CA VAL A 144 -18.97 9.75 10.68
C VAL A 144 -17.86 8.80 11.11
N VAL A 145 -17.85 7.58 10.59
CA VAL A 145 -16.72 6.66 10.75
C VAL A 145 -15.98 6.55 9.42
N MET A 146 -14.76 7.07 9.35
CA MET A 146 -13.86 6.87 8.22
C MET A 146 -13.06 5.58 8.44
N LEU A 147 -12.99 4.74 7.41
CA LEU A 147 -12.24 3.48 7.43
C LEU A 147 -11.10 3.55 6.43
N VAL A 148 -9.89 3.14 6.84
CA VAL A 148 -8.71 3.05 5.98
C VAL A 148 -7.91 1.78 6.22
N ASP A 149 -7.16 1.35 5.21
CA ASP A 149 -6.24 0.22 5.30
C ASP A 149 -4.77 0.61 5.53
N THR A 150 -4.50 1.92 5.60
CA THR A 150 -3.21 2.55 5.87
C THR A 150 -2.98 2.76 7.37
N THR A 151 -1.76 3.19 7.72
CA THR A 151 -1.38 3.59 9.09
C THR A 151 -1.87 4.98 9.48
N ILE A 152 -2.57 5.68 8.57
CA ILE A 152 -2.95 7.11 8.61
C ILE A 152 -1.75 8.04 8.52
N ASP A 153 -0.64 7.74 9.19
CA ASP A 153 0.62 8.47 9.06
C ASP A 153 1.13 8.41 7.60
N GLY A 154 1.36 9.57 7.00
CA GLY A 154 1.75 9.72 5.58
C GLY A 154 0.59 9.74 4.57
N ASP A 155 -0.65 9.48 5.00
CA ASP A 155 -1.83 9.43 4.15
C ASP A 155 -2.54 10.79 4.13
N SER A 156 -2.02 11.74 3.34
CA SER A 156 -2.49 13.12 3.38
C SER A 156 -3.95 13.29 2.99
N ARG A 157 -4.50 12.51 2.03
CA ARG A 157 -5.92 12.59 1.64
C ARG A 157 -6.83 12.26 2.83
N VAL A 158 -6.56 11.14 3.49
CA VAL A 158 -7.33 10.69 4.66
C VAL A 158 -7.22 11.68 5.81
N GLN A 159 -6.02 12.17 6.11
CA GLN A 159 -5.81 13.13 7.19
C GLN A 159 -6.59 14.42 6.94
N LYS A 160 -6.45 15.00 5.74
CA LYS A 160 -7.16 16.22 5.35
C LYS A 160 -8.69 16.00 5.33
N ALA A 161 -9.18 14.84 4.89
CA ALA A 161 -10.61 14.52 4.94
C ALA A 161 -11.14 14.44 6.38
N ALA A 162 -10.43 13.75 7.28
CA ALA A 162 -10.84 13.64 8.67
C ALA A 162 -10.88 15.01 9.38
N VAL A 163 -9.85 15.83 9.18
CA VAL A 163 -9.77 17.20 9.74
C VAL A 163 -10.87 18.09 9.17
N SER A 164 -11.02 18.20 7.85
CA SER A 164 -12.03 19.09 7.26
C SER A 164 -13.47 18.69 7.60
N MET A 165 -13.75 17.40 7.80
CA MET A 165 -15.07 16.98 8.30
C MET A 165 -15.24 17.29 9.80
N ALA A 166 -14.20 17.19 10.63
CA ALA A 166 -14.29 17.64 12.02
C ALA A 166 -14.50 19.16 12.12
N GLU A 167 -13.82 19.94 11.28
CA GLU A 167 -13.99 21.40 11.15
C GLU A 167 -15.41 21.77 10.67
N ALA A 168 -15.98 21.03 9.71
CA ALA A 168 -17.37 21.18 9.27
C ALA A 168 -18.43 20.73 10.31
N GLY A 169 -18.01 20.28 11.50
CA GLY A 169 -18.87 20.02 12.66
C GLY A 169 -19.26 18.54 12.87
N TRP A 170 -18.79 17.61 12.05
CA TRP A 170 -19.09 16.19 12.16
C TRP A 170 -18.38 15.54 13.35
N ASP A 171 -18.99 14.52 13.98
CA ASP A 171 -18.33 13.69 14.99
C ASP A 171 -17.52 12.58 14.28
N VAL A 172 -16.29 12.91 13.91
CA VAL A 172 -15.42 12.07 13.06
C VAL A 172 -14.60 11.08 13.89
N HIS A 173 -14.71 9.80 13.52
CA HIS A 173 -13.88 8.71 14.03
C HIS A 173 -13.14 8.03 12.88
N LEU A 174 -11.84 8.19 12.81
CA LEU A 174 -10.99 7.59 11.77
C LEU A 174 -10.38 6.27 12.28
N ILE A 175 -10.56 5.18 11.54
CA ILE A 175 -10.06 3.84 11.91
C ILE A 175 -9.04 3.34 10.88
N GLY A 176 -7.78 3.22 11.30
CA GLY A 176 -6.67 2.69 10.50
C GLY A 176 -5.98 1.50 11.15
N ARG A 177 -4.93 0.98 10.51
CA ARG A 177 -4.12 -0.12 11.07
C ARG A 177 -2.90 0.41 11.83
N THR A 178 -2.30 -0.45 12.65
CA THR A 178 -0.93 -0.24 13.15
C THR A 178 -0.17 -1.55 13.15
N ASP A 179 1.12 -1.48 12.87
CA ASP A 179 2.04 -2.62 12.93
C ASP A 179 2.60 -2.82 14.36
N ALA A 180 2.25 -1.92 15.30
CA ALA A 180 2.52 -2.08 16.72
C ALA A 180 1.70 -3.22 17.34
N ARG A 181 2.26 -3.85 18.39
CA ARG A 181 1.62 -4.97 19.13
C ARG A 181 0.29 -4.60 19.81
N LYS A 182 0.06 -3.31 20.06
CA LYS A 182 -1.17 -2.76 20.63
C LYS A 182 -1.64 -1.62 19.73
N GLY A 183 -2.95 -1.50 19.58
CA GLY A 183 -3.56 -0.32 18.98
C GLY A 183 -3.51 0.90 19.91
N ASP A 184 -3.59 2.08 19.32
CA ASP A 184 -3.57 3.38 20.01
C ASP A 184 -4.78 4.25 19.62
N ARG A 185 -4.85 5.43 20.23
CA ARG A 185 -5.86 6.46 20.00
C ARG A 185 -5.23 7.84 20.21
N TYR A 186 -5.52 8.78 19.31
CA TYR A 186 -5.09 10.19 19.42
C TYR A 186 -6.13 11.12 18.76
N ASP A 187 -5.96 12.42 18.92
CA ASP A 187 -6.73 13.45 18.20
C ASP A 187 -5.96 13.90 16.96
N LEU A 188 -6.69 14.15 15.87
CA LEU A 188 -6.19 14.71 14.63
C LEU A 188 -7.13 15.84 14.18
N GLY A 189 -6.87 17.06 14.65
CA GLY A 189 -7.66 18.25 14.27
C GLY A 189 -9.13 18.13 14.65
N GLY A 190 -9.44 17.56 15.83
CA GLY A 190 -10.79 17.30 16.29
C GLY A 190 -11.40 15.96 15.82
N ALA A 191 -10.76 15.26 14.88
CA ALA A 191 -11.14 13.88 14.55
C ALA A 191 -10.48 12.89 15.53
N THR A 192 -11.25 11.96 16.09
CA THR A 192 -10.69 10.90 16.92
C THR A 192 -10.11 9.79 16.04
N VAL A 193 -8.80 9.55 16.14
CA VAL A 193 -8.13 8.44 15.45
C VAL A 193 -8.07 7.19 16.32
N TYR A 194 -8.32 6.02 15.73
CA TYR A 194 -8.11 4.70 16.33
C TYR A 194 -7.27 3.82 15.41
N ARG A 195 -6.06 3.43 15.83
CA ARG A 195 -5.27 2.45 15.07
C ARG A 195 -5.40 1.06 15.66
N ARG A 196 -5.57 0.06 14.80
CA ARG A 196 -5.80 -1.35 15.20
C ARG A 196 -4.74 -2.27 14.62
N THR A 197 -4.10 -3.04 15.49
CA THR A 197 -3.31 -4.21 15.07
C THR A 197 -4.22 -5.21 14.36
N LEU A 198 -3.85 -5.63 13.15
CA LEU A 198 -4.64 -6.59 12.39
C LEU A 198 -4.57 -7.98 13.04
N LYS A 199 -5.73 -8.60 13.26
CA LYS A 199 -5.81 -9.96 13.80
C LYS A 199 -5.26 -10.97 12.78
N PRO A 200 -4.32 -11.83 13.17
CA PRO A 200 -3.77 -12.83 12.25
C PRO A 200 -4.86 -13.80 11.81
N MET A 201 -4.89 -14.09 10.51
CA MET A 201 -5.73 -15.14 9.94
C MET A 201 -4.83 -16.32 9.55
N PRO A 202 -5.19 -17.57 9.90
CA PRO A 202 -4.41 -18.74 9.48
C PRO A 202 -4.34 -18.79 7.94
N PRO A 203 -3.14 -18.94 7.35
CA PRO A 203 -2.99 -18.92 5.90
C PRO A 203 -3.76 -20.09 5.28
N ARG A 204 -4.54 -19.80 4.23
CA ARG A 204 -5.25 -20.84 3.48
C ARG A 204 -4.26 -21.59 2.60
N ARG A 205 -4.26 -22.92 2.71
CA ARG A 205 -3.51 -23.77 1.77
C ARG A 205 -4.09 -23.62 0.37
N ASN A 206 -3.24 -23.28 -0.60
CA ASN A 206 -3.59 -23.30 -2.01
C ASN A 206 -3.65 -24.75 -2.55
N LEU A 207 -4.04 -24.93 -3.81
CA LEU A 207 -4.17 -26.27 -4.41
C LEU A 207 -2.81 -26.99 -4.47
N ARG A 208 -1.73 -26.29 -4.83
CA ARG A 208 -0.34 -26.79 -4.84
C ARG A 208 0.07 -27.36 -3.48
N GLN A 209 -0.14 -26.61 -2.40
CA GLN A 209 0.17 -27.02 -1.02
C GLN A 209 -0.74 -28.17 -0.54
N SER A 210 -1.99 -28.20 -1.00
CA SER A 210 -2.93 -29.29 -0.68
C SER A 210 -2.53 -30.61 -1.36
N LEU A 211 -2.03 -30.54 -2.60
CA LEU A 211 -1.49 -31.69 -3.34
C LEU A 211 -0.07 -32.11 -2.89
N ALA A 212 0.63 -31.30 -2.10
CA ALA A 212 2.03 -31.54 -1.74
C ALA A 212 2.23 -32.86 -0.96
N LEU A 213 1.33 -33.20 -0.04
CA LEU A 213 1.42 -34.47 0.73
C LEU A 213 1.08 -35.70 -0.12
N LEU A 214 0.22 -35.57 -1.13
CA LEU A 214 -0.07 -36.64 -2.10
C LEU A 214 1.12 -36.87 -3.03
N ARG A 215 1.81 -35.80 -3.43
CA ARG A 215 2.99 -35.86 -4.32
C ARG A 215 4.26 -36.33 -3.60
N PHE A 216 4.41 -36.04 -2.31
CA PHE A 216 5.61 -36.37 -1.51
C PHE A 216 5.23 -37.07 -0.19
N PRO A 217 4.65 -38.28 -0.23
CA PRO A 217 4.12 -38.96 0.95
C PRO A 217 5.20 -39.33 2.00
N LEU A 218 6.48 -39.35 1.61
CA LEU A 218 7.60 -39.61 2.52
C LEU A 218 8.33 -38.33 2.96
N ALA A 219 7.86 -37.14 2.61
CA ALA A 219 8.45 -35.89 3.10
C ALA A 219 8.33 -35.75 4.64
N TYR A 220 9.19 -34.94 5.24
CA TYR A 220 9.01 -34.41 6.59
C TYR A 220 8.28 -33.05 6.53
N PRO A 221 7.64 -32.59 7.61
CA PRO A 221 6.92 -31.31 7.62
C PRO A 221 7.79 -30.09 7.30
N ASN A 222 9.10 -30.15 7.61
CA ASN A 222 10.08 -29.10 7.30
C ASN A 222 11.50 -29.70 7.21
N ASN A 223 12.44 -28.91 6.67
CA ASN A 223 13.85 -29.32 6.51
C ASN A 223 14.55 -29.56 7.85
N VAL A 224 14.26 -28.77 8.90
CA VAL A 224 14.89 -28.90 10.23
C VAL A 224 14.65 -30.29 10.85
N LEU A 225 13.42 -30.81 10.77
CA LEU A 225 13.10 -32.17 11.21
C LEU A 225 13.83 -33.23 10.35
N ALA A 226 13.91 -33.00 9.04
CA ALA A 226 14.57 -33.89 8.10
C ALA A 226 16.09 -34.00 8.40
N GLU A 227 16.74 -32.86 8.61
CA GLU A 227 18.16 -32.73 8.98
C GLU A 227 18.43 -33.39 10.32
N ARG A 228 17.61 -33.11 11.35
CA ARG A 228 17.72 -33.78 12.67
C ARG A 228 17.65 -35.31 12.57
N HIS A 229 16.79 -35.85 11.71
CA HIS A 229 16.71 -37.29 11.43
C HIS A 229 17.92 -37.82 10.62
N TRP A 230 18.56 -37.00 9.79
CA TRP A 230 19.79 -37.34 9.09
C TRP A 230 21.00 -37.36 10.03
N GLU A 231 21.14 -36.33 10.87
CA GLU A 231 22.22 -36.20 11.85
C GLU A 231 22.23 -37.34 12.87
N ARG A 232 21.05 -37.82 13.29
CA ARG A 232 20.94 -38.99 14.19
C ARG A 232 21.70 -40.21 13.68
N ARG A 233 21.88 -40.37 12.37
CA ARG A 233 22.70 -41.46 11.81
C ARG A 233 24.18 -41.38 12.17
N ARG A 234 24.74 -40.20 12.45
CA ARG A 234 26.11 -40.05 12.95
C ARG A 234 26.21 -40.70 14.33
N ILE A 235 25.22 -40.44 15.19
CA ILE A 235 25.07 -41.05 16.53
C ILE A 235 24.87 -42.57 16.40
N ASP A 236 23.94 -43.03 15.56
CA ASP A 236 23.72 -44.47 15.33
C ASP A 236 25.01 -45.18 14.83
N ARG A 237 25.85 -44.50 14.04
CA ARG A 237 27.16 -45.02 13.59
C ARG A 237 28.20 -45.02 14.70
N SER A 238 28.28 -43.98 15.53
CA SER A 238 29.22 -43.94 16.66
C SER A 238 28.83 -44.93 17.75
N GLU A 239 27.55 -45.13 18.05
CA GLU A 239 27.06 -46.19 18.93
C GLU A 239 27.47 -47.59 18.41
N VAL A 240 27.36 -47.83 17.09
CA VAL A 240 27.83 -49.08 16.47
C VAL A 240 29.36 -49.23 16.54
N ALA A 241 30.13 -48.13 16.47
CA ALA A 241 31.58 -48.18 16.65
C ALA A 241 31.97 -48.44 18.11
N GLN A 242 31.34 -47.73 19.06
CA GLN A 242 31.51 -47.90 20.50
C GLN A 242 31.19 -49.33 20.94
N ARG A 243 30.09 -49.92 20.46
CA ARG A 243 29.73 -51.32 20.75
C ARG A 243 30.75 -52.34 20.19
N ARG A 244 31.42 -52.05 19.06
CA ARG A 244 32.53 -52.89 18.57
C ARG A 244 33.74 -52.79 19.50
N PHE A 245 34.12 -51.57 19.88
CA PHE A 245 35.25 -51.31 20.76
C PHE A 245 35.05 -51.95 22.15
N ALA A 246 33.83 -51.83 22.71
CA ALA A 246 33.44 -52.50 23.95
C ALA A 246 33.52 -54.02 23.85
N ALA A 247 33.06 -54.62 22.74
CA ALA A 247 33.15 -56.05 22.51
C ALA A 247 34.61 -56.53 22.30
N GLN A 248 35.48 -55.72 21.70
CA GLN A 248 36.92 -56.01 21.58
C GLN A 248 37.66 -55.94 22.93
N ARG A 249 37.18 -55.11 23.87
CA ARG A 249 37.75 -54.96 25.22
C ARG A 249 37.04 -55.81 26.30
N GLY A 250 36.16 -56.73 25.93
CA GLY A 250 35.49 -57.63 26.88
C GLY A 250 34.54 -56.95 27.88
N VAL A 251 34.04 -55.74 27.57
CA VAL A 251 33.23 -54.95 28.52
C VAL A 251 31.87 -55.65 28.78
N PRO A 252 31.46 -55.85 30.05
CA PRO A 252 30.18 -56.48 30.39
C PRO A 252 28.98 -55.78 29.75
N GLY A 253 27.98 -56.56 29.33
CA GLY A 253 26.79 -56.07 28.63
C GLY A 253 26.92 -55.95 27.10
N GLY A 254 28.13 -56.13 26.53
CA GLY A 254 28.41 -56.07 25.09
C GLY A 254 27.84 -57.21 24.22
N ARG A 255 26.69 -57.82 24.55
CA ARG A 255 26.09 -58.91 23.75
C ARG A 255 25.59 -58.39 22.40
N VAL A 256 26.14 -58.93 21.31
CA VAL A 256 25.95 -58.42 19.94
C VAL A 256 24.78 -59.12 19.25
N ALA A 257 23.69 -58.38 18.98
CA ALA A 257 22.66 -58.81 18.02
C ALA A 257 23.28 -59.10 16.64
N PRO A 258 22.79 -60.10 15.88
CA PRO A 258 23.52 -60.71 14.76
C PRO A 258 24.17 -59.73 13.77
N ARG A 259 25.49 -59.91 13.61
CA ARG A 259 26.45 -58.95 13.02
C ARG A 259 26.08 -58.38 11.63
N PRO A 260 25.54 -59.15 10.64
CA PRO A 260 25.19 -58.59 9.34
C PRO A 260 23.87 -57.79 9.40
N LEU A 261 22.87 -58.28 10.13
CA LEU A 261 21.52 -57.69 10.21
C LEU A 261 21.55 -56.24 10.72
N HIS A 262 22.31 -55.94 11.78
CA HIS A 262 22.38 -54.56 12.29
C HIS A 262 23.12 -53.60 11.34
N ARG A 263 24.16 -54.06 10.64
CA ARG A 263 24.86 -53.25 9.62
C ARG A 263 23.97 -53.01 8.40
N PHE A 264 23.24 -54.04 7.98
CA PHE A 264 22.26 -53.98 6.90
C PHE A 264 21.10 -53.04 7.25
N ALA A 265 20.55 -53.15 8.46
CA ALA A 265 19.51 -52.26 8.98
C ALA A 265 19.96 -50.79 9.00
N VAL A 266 21.17 -50.47 9.50
CA VAL A 266 21.70 -49.10 9.47
C VAL A 266 21.92 -48.59 8.02
N ARG A 267 22.34 -49.46 7.09
CA ARG A 267 22.46 -49.13 5.65
C ARG A 267 21.10 -48.90 4.99
N LEU A 268 20.11 -49.76 5.22
CA LEU A 268 18.73 -49.60 4.74
C LEU A 268 18.10 -48.34 5.32
N ARG A 269 18.19 -48.12 6.64
CA ARG A 269 17.76 -46.89 7.32
C ARG A 269 18.43 -45.66 6.71
N SER A 270 19.72 -45.75 6.34
CA SER A 270 20.43 -44.66 5.66
C SER A 270 19.95 -44.42 4.22
N LYS A 271 19.63 -45.46 3.44
CA LYS A 271 19.02 -45.30 2.10
C LYS A 271 17.61 -44.72 2.22
N TRP A 272 16.77 -45.29 3.09
CA TRP A 272 15.40 -44.85 3.36
C TRP A 272 15.33 -43.37 3.78
N LEU A 273 16.09 -42.99 4.82
CA LEU A 273 16.16 -41.61 5.27
C LEU A 273 16.73 -40.66 4.19
N ARG A 274 17.47 -41.15 3.19
CA ARG A 274 17.95 -40.31 2.07
C ARG A 274 16.82 -40.04 1.09
N ILE A 275 16.06 -41.08 0.71
CA ILE A 275 14.82 -40.94 -0.07
C ILE A 275 13.85 -39.97 0.63
N ARG A 276 13.72 -40.05 1.97
CA ARG A 276 12.92 -39.08 2.74
C ARG A 276 13.48 -37.65 2.68
N LEU A 277 14.80 -37.45 2.77
CA LEU A 277 15.39 -36.11 2.59
C LEU A 277 15.13 -35.57 1.19
N ASP A 278 15.36 -36.38 0.16
CA ASP A 278 15.22 -35.98 -1.24
C ASP A 278 13.76 -35.62 -1.55
N GLN A 279 12.78 -36.39 -1.03
CA GLN A 279 11.36 -36.00 -1.06
C GLN A 279 11.04 -34.76 -0.20
N THR A 280 11.71 -34.55 0.94
CA THR A 280 11.46 -33.36 1.78
C THR A 280 11.94 -32.08 1.10
N ARG A 281 13.11 -32.10 0.48
CA ARG A 281 13.63 -30.99 -0.33
C ARG A 281 12.64 -30.66 -1.45
N ALA A 282 12.28 -31.66 -2.25
CA ALA A 282 11.28 -31.49 -3.32
C ALA A 282 9.89 -31.04 -2.81
N TYR A 283 9.48 -31.43 -1.60
CA TYR A 283 8.25 -30.98 -0.94
C TYR A 283 8.32 -29.52 -0.46
N VAL A 284 9.48 -29.05 0.02
CA VAL A 284 9.69 -27.64 0.38
C VAL A 284 9.76 -26.78 -0.89
N ASP A 285 10.55 -27.20 -1.89
CA ASP A 285 10.67 -26.53 -3.19
C ASP A 285 9.32 -26.47 -3.93
N TRP A 286 8.48 -27.50 -3.77
CA TRP A 286 7.13 -27.52 -4.32
C TRP A 286 6.15 -26.62 -3.57
N GLN A 287 6.32 -26.39 -2.27
CA GLN A 287 5.47 -25.49 -1.48
C GLN A 287 5.82 -24.02 -1.63
N ALA A 288 7.01 -23.71 -2.18
CA ALA A 288 7.41 -22.35 -2.52
C ALA A 288 6.28 -21.67 -3.33
N PRO A 289 5.89 -20.42 -2.99
CA PRO A 289 4.89 -19.68 -3.76
C PRO A 289 5.26 -19.63 -5.25
N LYS A 290 4.31 -19.94 -6.11
CA LYS A 290 4.41 -19.76 -7.56
C LYS A 290 3.20 -18.97 -8.01
N ASP A 291 3.34 -17.66 -8.10
CA ASP A 291 2.21 -16.75 -8.30
C ASP A 291 1.53 -16.90 -9.67
N ASP A 292 2.26 -17.38 -10.67
CA ASP A 292 1.85 -17.51 -12.06
C ASP A 292 1.72 -18.97 -12.56
N GLY A 293 1.97 -19.96 -11.69
CA GLY A 293 2.09 -21.37 -12.07
C GLY A 293 0.82 -21.96 -12.69
N ALA A 294 0.95 -23.02 -13.51
CA ALA A 294 -0.20 -23.65 -14.17
C ALA A 294 -1.29 -24.15 -13.19
N ILE A 295 -0.89 -24.63 -12.01
CA ILE A 295 -1.81 -25.03 -10.93
C ILE A 295 -2.55 -23.81 -10.37
N GLU A 296 -1.86 -22.69 -10.19
CA GLU A 296 -2.42 -21.46 -9.66
C GLU A 296 -3.36 -20.76 -10.66
N ARG A 297 -3.03 -20.80 -11.96
CA ARG A 297 -3.94 -20.35 -13.03
C ARG A 297 -5.20 -21.22 -13.08
N PHE A 298 -5.05 -22.55 -12.98
CA PHE A 298 -6.19 -23.46 -12.89
C PHE A 298 -7.04 -23.22 -11.64
N GLU A 299 -6.43 -23.11 -10.45
CA GLU A 299 -7.13 -22.85 -9.19
C GLU A 299 -7.88 -21.50 -9.23
N THR A 300 -7.26 -20.48 -9.81
CA THR A 300 -7.87 -19.15 -9.99
C THR A 300 -9.07 -19.23 -10.92
N ALA A 301 -8.93 -19.83 -12.10
CA ALA A 301 -10.02 -20.03 -13.05
C ALA A 301 -11.17 -20.86 -12.46
N PHE A 302 -10.84 -21.94 -11.72
CA PHE A 302 -11.79 -22.80 -11.03
C PHE A 302 -12.63 -22.03 -10.00
N TRP A 303 -11.99 -21.28 -9.08
CA TRP A 303 -12.74 -20.50 -8.09
C TRP A 303 -13.54 -19.37 -8.74
N CYS A 304 -12.99 -18.67 -9.73
CA CYS A 304 -13.69 -17.63 -10.48
C CYS A 304 -14.94 -18.17 -11.20
N ARG A 305 -14.89 -19.37 -11.76
CA ARG A 305 -16.06 -20.00 -12.42
C ARG A 305 -17.06 -20.57 -11.42
N LEU A 306 -16.61 -21.15 -10.31
CA LEU A 306 -17.48 -21.79 -9.31
C LEU A 306 -18.20 -20.78 -8.41
N LEU A 307 -17.53 -19.67 -8.06
CA LEU A 307 -18.00 -18.73 -7.03
C LEU A 307 -18.40 -17.35 -7.59
N GLY A 308 -18.11 -17.07 -8.86
CA GLY A 308 -18.31 -15.74 -9.46
C GLY A 308 -17.45 -14.70 -8.74
N ASP A 309 -18.06 -13.60 -8.31
CA ASP A 309 -17.39 -12.57 -7.51
C ASP A 309 -16.94 -13.10 -6.14
N ARG A 310 -17.70 -13.99 -5.52
CA ARG A 310 -17.37 -14.56 -4.20
C ARG A 310 -16.04 -15.35 -4.19
N ALA A 311 -15.42 -15.59 -5.34
CA ALA A 311 -14.10 -16.16 -5.51
C ALA A 311 -13.00 -15.39 -4.76
N TRP A 312 -13.13 -14.07 -4.57
CA TRP A 312 -12.12 -13.28 -3.84
C TRP A 312 -11.80 -13.87 -2.46
N ARG A 313 -12.79 -14.49 -1.77
CA ARG A 313 -12.63 -15.16 -0.45
C ARG A 313 -11.60 -16.31 -0.47
N ARG A 314 -11.35 -16.89 -1.64
CA ARG A 314 -10.37 -17.97 -1.87
C ARG A 314 -9.05 -17.45 -2.41
N LEU A 315 -9.06 -16.30 -3.09
CA LEU A 315 -7.92 -15.76 -3.83
C LEU A 315 -7.13 -14.73 -3.02
N GLU A 316 -7.81 -13.76 -2.39
CA GLU A 316 -7.23 -12.69 -1.57
C GLU A 316 -8.09 -12.47 -0.31
N PRO A 317 -7.93 -13.28 0.76
CA PRO A 317 -8.74 -13.16 1.98
C PRO A 317 -8.30 -12.00 2.90
N LEU A 318 -7.32 -11.18 2.51
CA LEU A 318 -6.78 -10.08 3.33
C LEU A 318 -7.88 -9.09 3.83
N PRO A 319 -8.90 -8.70 3.04
CA PRO A 319 -9.97 -7.82 3.54
C PRO A 319 -10.74 -8.38 4.75
N LEU A 320 -10.75 -9.70 4.98
CA LEU A 320 -11.36 -10.30 6.16
C LEU A 320 -10.53 -10.09 7.45
N GLN A 321 -9.23 -9.76 7.35
CA GLN A 321 -8.45 -9.39 8.54
C GLN A 321 -8.90 -8.03 9.08
N TYR A 322 -9.18 -7.08 8.20
CA TYR A 322 -9.76 -5.78 8.57
C TYR A 322 -11.14 -5.95 9.20
N GLU A 323 -12.00 -6.81 8.65
CA GLU A 323 -13.29 -7.17 9.28
C GLU A 323 -13.12 -7.62 10.73
N LEU A 324 -12.29 -8.65 10.96
CA LEU A 324 -12.06 -9.22 12.30
C LEU A 324 -11.50 -8.19 13.30
N SER A 325 -10.80 -7.17 12.80
CA SER A 325 -10.09 -6.16 13.61
C SER A 325 -10.95 -4.94 13.89
N TYR A 326 -11.67 -4.42 12.90
CA TYR A 326 -12.40 -3.16 12.97
C TYR A 326 -13.87 -3.34 13.40
N ALA A 327 -14.53 -4.43 13.00
CA ALA A 327 -15.99 -4.60 13.16
C ALA A 327 -16.51 -4.27 14.56
N SER A 328 -15.85 -4.79 15.61
CA SER A 328 -16.27 -4.53 16.99
C SER A 328 -16.18 -3.07 17.42
N LEU A 329 -15.25 -2.30 16.85
CA LEU A 329 -15.13 -0.86 17.11
C LEU A 329 -16.24 -0.09 16.39
N ILE A 330 -16.48 -0.38 15.11
CA ILE A 330 -17.55 0.25 14.31
C ILE A 330 -18.91 0.04 14.98
N ASP A 331 -19.22 -1.19 15.39
CA ASP A 331 -20.45 -1.55 16.10
C ASP A 331 -20.62 -0.81 17.44
N ARG A 332 -19.52 -0.52 18.16
CA ARG A 332 -19.56 0.26 19.42
C ARG A 332 -19.69 1.77 19.17
N LEU A 333 -19.03 2.29 18.13
CA LEU A 333 -19.11 3.70 17.76
C LEU A 333 -20.52 4.08 17.31
N LYS A 334 -21.30 3.15 16.74
CA LYS A 334 -22.66 3.43 16.24
C LYS A 334 -22.66 4.63 15.25
N PRO A 335 -21.94 4.54 14.12
CA PRO A 335 -21.99 5.56 13.08
C PRO A 335 -23.40 5.79 12.56
N ASP A 336 -23.62 6.97 12.00
CA ASP A 336 -24.77 7.31 11.15
C ASP A 336 -24.36 7.32 9.66
N LEU A 337 -23.08 7.63 9.37
CA LEU A 337 -22.43 7.46 8.08
C LEU A 337 -21.08 6.73 8.23
N ILE A 338 -20.75 5.85 7.28
CA ILE A 338 -19.44 5.22 7.13
C ILE A 338 -18.84 5.66 5.79
N HIS A 339 -17.63 6.20 5.83
CA HIS A 339 -16.85 6.57 4.66
C HIS A 339 -15.71 5.54 4.51
N ALA A 340 -15.80 4.71 3.48
CA ALA A 340 -14.86 3.63 3.23
C ALA A 340 -13.84 4.05 2.16
N HIS A 341 -12.64 4.40 2.57
CA HIS A 341 -11.52 4.64 1.66
C HIS A 341 -10.90 3.32 1.20
N ASP A 342 -10.61 3.24 -0.10
CA ASP A 342 -10.01 2.09 -0.77
C ASP A 342 -10.85 0.79 -0.76
N TYR A 343 -10.62 -0.03 -1.78
CA TYR A 343 -11.39 -1.25 -2.01
C TYR A 343 -11.34 -2.24 -0.85
N ARG A 344 -10.38 -2.18 0.08
CA ARG A 344 -10.36 -3.11 1.22
C ARG A 344 -11.48 -2.79 2.22
N MET A 345 -11.84 -1.51 2.36
CA MET A 345 -12.78 -1.06 3.39
C MET A 345 -14.25 -1.19 3.00
N ILE A 346 -14.60 -1.10 1.71
CA ILE A 346 -16.01 -1.11 1.27
C ILE A 346 -16.79 -2.33 1.80
N GLY A 347 -16.21 -3.53 1.76
CA GLY A 347 -16.86 -4.72 2.32
C GLY A 347 -16.90 -4.75 3.86
N VAL A 348 -15.98 -4.08 4.55
CA VAL A 348 -16.02 -3.92 6.02
C VAL A 348 -17.17 -2.99 6.41
N ALA A 349 -17.33 -1.90 5.65
CA ALA A 349 -18.42 -0.96 5.81
C ALA A 349 -19.78 -1.58 5.47
N ALA A 350 -19.92 -2.25 4.32
CA ALA A 350 -21.15 -2.93 3.91
C ALA A 350 -21.62 -3.96 4.97
N ARG A 351 -20.69 -4.73 5.56
CA ARG A 351 -21.02 -5.66 6.65
C ARG A 351 -21.37 -4.94 7.96
N ALA A 352 -20.80 -3.76 8.23
CA ALA A 352 -21.21 -2.93 9.36
C ALA A 352 -22.60 -2.31 9.18
N VAL A 353 -22.93 -1.82 7.98
CA VAL A 353 -24.29 -1.34 7.61
C VAL A 353 -25.29 -2.48 7.78
N ALA A 354 -25.02 -3.67 7.24
CA ALA A 354 -25.90 -4.84 7.39
C ALA A 354 -26.11 -5.22 8.88
N ARG A 355 -25.05 -5.20 9.71
CA ARG A 355 -25.16 -5.43 11.16
C ARG A 355 -25.93 -4.32 11.89
N ALA A 356 -25.90 -3.09 11.41
CA ALA A 356 -26.68 -1.99 11.96
C ALA A 356 -28.16 -2.09 11.56
N ALA A 357 -28.46 -2.43 10.31
CA ALA A 357 -29.81 -2.63 9.80
C ALA A 357 -30.56 -3.75 10.55
N VAL A 358 -29.89 -4.89 10.81
CA VAL A 358 -30.44 -5.99 11.65
C VAL A 358 -30.74 -5.54 13.09
N LYS A 359 -30.12 -4.46 13.57
CA LYS A 359 -30.36 -3.83 14.88
C LYS A 359 -31.31 -2.63 14.79
N GLY A 360 -32.04 -2.47 13.69
CA GLY A 360 -32.99 -1.37 13.48
C GLY A 360 -32.34 0.00 13.28
N ARG A 361 -31.08 0.07 12.83
CA ARG A 361 -30.37 1.33 12.59
C ARG A 361 -30.00 1.49 11.12
N THR A 362 -30.51 2.54 10.50
CA THR A 362 -30.02 3.03 9.19
C THR A 362 -28.63 3.64 9.36
N VAL A 363 -27.71 3.28 8.46
CA VAL A 363 -26.35 3.82 8.39
C VAL A 363 -26.00 3.98 6.92
N ARG A 364 -25.57 5.18 6.51
CA ARG A 364 -25.18 5.45 5.12
C ARG A 364 -23.76 4.96 4.83
N LEU A 365 -23.49 4.54 3.61
CA LEU A 365 -22.17 4.13 3.12
C LEU A 365 -21.72 4.98 1.93
N LEU A 366 -20.66 5.76 2.12
CA LEU A 366 -19.87 6.36 1.04
C LEU A 366 -18.65 5.48 0.73
N TYR A 367 -18.48 5.09 -0.53
CA TYR A 367 -17.24 4.46 -1.02
C TYR A 367 -16.33 5.50 -1.69
N ASP A 368 -15.06 5.56 -1.31
CA ASP A 368 -14.04 6.42 -1.95
C ASP A 368 -13.03 5.55 -2.70
N ALA A 369 -13.21 5.50 -4.02
CA ALA A 369 -12.44 4.72 -4.95
C ALA A 369 -11.23 5.52 -5.45
N HIS A 370 -10.08 5.34 -4.79
CA HIS A 370 -8.83 6.03 -5.14
C HIS A 370 -8.20 5.53 -6.46
N GLU A 371 -8.54 4.33 -6.91
CA GLU A 371 -7.91 3.63 -8.05
C GLU A 371 -8.96 2.80 -8.83
N PHE A 372 -8.79 2.67 -10.15
CA PHE A 372 -9.63 1.77 -10.96
C PHE A 372 -9.11 0.32 -10.86
N LEU A 373 -9.74 -0.50 -10.02
CA LEU A 373 -9.22 -1.82 -9.64
C LEU A 373 -8.93 -2.81 -10.79
N PRO A 374 -9.71 -2.89 -11.89
CA PRO A 374 -9.35 -3.73 -13.03
C PRO A 374 -7.97 -3.37 -13.63
N GLY A 375 -7.60 -2.09 -13.55
CA GLY A 375 -6.33 -1.55 -14.02
C GLY A 375 -5.19 -1.51 -12.98
N VAL A 376 -5.44 -1.85 -11.70
CA VAL A 376 -4.40 -1.83 -10.66
C VAL A 376 -3.51 -3.05 -10.83
N GLN A 377 -2.21 -2.87 -10.99
CA GLN A 377 -1.27 -3.98 -11.00
C GLN A 377 -1.19 -4.62 -9.60
N ALA A 378 -1.68 -5.86 -9.48
CA ALA A 378 -1.62 -6.62 -8.24
C ALA A 378 -0.30 -7.40 -8.11
N PRO A 379 0.15 -7.75 -6.89
CA PRO A 379 1.39 -8.50 -6.66
C PRO A 379 1.42 -9.87 -7.34
N ASN A 380 0.25 -10.46 -7.64
CA ASN A 380 0.12 -11.72 -8.36
C ASN A 380 -1.24 -11.83 -9.10
N PRO A 381 -1.34 -12.74 -10.08
CA PRO A 381 -2.58 -13.03 -10.81
C PRO A 381 -3.79 -13.41 -9.93
N ARG A 382 -3.57 -14.03 -8.75
CA ARG A 382 -4.67 -14.38 -7.82
C ARG A 382 -5.32 -13.11 -7.27
N CYS A 383 -4.52 -12.15 -6.80
CA CYS A 383 -4.97 -10.85 -6.34
C CYS A 383 -5.56 -10.03 -7.50
N GLN A 384 -4.96 -10.07 -8.70
CA GLN A 384 -5.53 -9.39 -9.89
C GLN A 384 -6.96 -9.86 -10.19
N ALA A 385 -7.22 -11.16 -10.07
CA ALA A 385 -8.56 -11.72 -10.22
C ALA A 385 -9.49 -11.42 -9.03
N ALA A 386 -8.95 -11.18 -7.83
CA ALA A 386 -9.72 -11.01 -6.61
C ALA A 386 -10.25 -9.58 -6.40
N ARG A 387 -9.45 -8.54 -6.68
CA ARG A 387 -9.80 -7.15 -6.31
C ARG A 387 -11.07 -6.62 -6.99
N PRO A 388 -11.24 -6.71 -8.33
CA PRO A 388 -12.47 -6.23 -8.97
C PRO A 388 -13.70 -7.04 -8.54
N ARG A 389 -13.50 -8.31 -8.18
CA ARG A 389 -14.56 -9.18 -7.66
C ARG A 389 -14.98 -8.83 -6.23
N TYR A 390 -14.06 -8.34 -5.40
CA TYR A 390 -14.40 -7.80 -4.07
C TYR A 390 -15.23 -6.53 -4.20
N GLU A 391 -14.83 -5.61 -5.08
CA GLU A 391 -15.54 -4.38 -5.35
C GLU A 391 -16.95 -4.65 -5.90
N ARG A 392 -17.10 -5.44 -6.97
CA ARG A 392 -18.43 -5.79 -7.52
C ARG A 392 -19.38 -6.45 -6.52
N GLU A 393 -18.87 -7.19 -5.53
CA GLU A 393 -19.72 -7.78 -4.50
C GLU A 393 -20.23 -6.75 -3.48
N TYR A 394 -19.43 -5.71 -3.18
CA TYR A 394 -19.71 -4.78 -2.08
C TYR A 394 -20.12 -3.38 -2.51
N LEU A 395 -19.87 -2.99 -3.76
CA LEU A 395 -20.27 -1.69 -4.30
C LEU A 395 -21.79 -1.48 -4.29
N PRO A 396 -22.64 -2.48 -4.58
CA PRO A 396 -24.11 -2.33 -4.48
C PRO A 396 -24.66 -2.02 -3.07
N PHE A 397 -23.81 -1.98 -2.03
CA PHE A 397 -24.19 -1.56 -0.68
C PHE A 397 -23.84 -0.09 -0.39
N ALA A 398 -23.17 0.61 -1.30
CA ALA A 398 -22.84 2.02 -1.14
C ALA A 398 -24.02 2.91 -1.56
N ASP A 399 -24.40 3.86 -0.72
CA ASP A 399 -25.39 4.90 -1.02
C ASP A 399 -24.83 5.96 -1.99
N ALA A 400 -23.50 6.10 -2.06
CA ALA A 400 -22.79 6.95 -3.02
C ALA A 400 -21.35 6.49 -3.23
N VAL A 401 -20.75 6.94 -4.35
CA VAL A 401 -19.34 6.70 -4.69
C VAL A 401 -18.64 8.04 -4.97
N VAL A 402 -17.43 8.20 -4.44
CA VAL A 402 -16.48 9.27 -4.74
C VAL A 402 -15.24 8.67 -5.39
N THR A 403 -14.55 9.44 -6.23
CA THR A 403 -13.23 9.09 -6.78
C THR A 403 -12.36 10.32 -7.01
N VAL A 404 -11.11 10.10 -7.43
CA VAL A 404 -10.04 11.11 -7.55
C VAL A 404 -9.87 11.70 -8.95
N SER A 405 -10.55 11.16 -9.97
CA SER A 405 -10.36 11.52 -11.37
C SER A 405 -11.66 11.40 -12.16
N PRO A 406 -12.03 12.37 -13.03
CA PRO A 406 -13.24 12.30 -13.86
C PRO A 406 -13.29 11.05 -14.74
N ARG A 407 -12.14 10.56 -15.20
CA ARG A 407 -12.02 9.37 -16.04
C ARG A 407 -12.23 8.08 -15.23
N ILE A 408 -11.79 8.04 -13.97
CA ILE A 408 -12.12 6.92 -13.07
C ILE A 408 -13.63 6.92 -12.76
N ALA A 409 -14.27 8.08 -12.64
CA ALA A 409 -15.72 8.16 -12.43
C ALA A 409 -16.49 7.51 -13.59
N GLU A 410 -16.15 7.83 -14.84
CA GLU A 410 -16.75 7.20 -16.05
C GLU A 410 -16.49 5.68 -16.11
N LEU A 411 -15.28 5.25 -15.74
CA LEU A 411 -14.95 3.83 -15.74
C LEU A 411 -15.68 3.06 -14.64
N LEU A 412 -15.88 3.64 -13.46
CA LEU A 412 -16.70 3.06 -12.39
C LEU A 412 -18.18 3.01 -12.77
N GLU A 413 -18.73 4.12 -13.29
CA GLU A 413 -20.09 4.24 -13.81
C GLU A 413 -20.38 3.14 -14.85
N SER A 414 -19.55 3.04 -15.89
CA SER A 414 -19.72 2.07 -16.97
C SER A 414 -19.37 0.63 -16.61
N THR A 415 -18.41 0.38 -15.71
CA THR A 415 -18.02 -0.98 -15.29
C THR A 415 -19.03 -1.61 -14.33
N HIS A 416 -19.64 -0.81 -13.47
CA HIS A 416 -20.55 -1.29 -12.42
C HIS A 416 -22.02 -0.99 -12.68
N GLY A 417 -22.35 -0.15 -13.66
CA GLY A 417 -23.73 0.22 -14.02
C GLY A 417 -24.38 1.10 -12.95
N LEU A 418 -23.71 2.20 -12.58
CA LEU A 418 -24.16 3.09 -11.51
C LEU A 418 -25.27 4.03 -12.00
N ASP A 419 -26.31 4.23 -11.18
CA ASP A 419 -27.40 5.17 -11.47
C ASP A 419 -26.97 6.65 -11.41
N GLU A 420 -25.92 6.94 -10.62
CA GLU A 420 -25.31 8.26 -10.49
C GLU A 420 -23.80 8.16 -10.77
N ARG A 421 -23.27 9.05 -11.62
CA ARG A 421 -21.83 9.18 -11.86
C ARG A 421 -21.10 9.53 -10.55
N PRO A 422 -20.01 8.82 -10.18
CA PRO A 422 -19.27 9.09 -8.95
C PRO A 422 -18.81 10.54 -8.84
N ALA A 423 -18.97 11.13 -7.65
CA ALA A 423 -18.51 12.49 -7.38
C ALA A 423 -16.97 12.56 -7.41
N VAL A 424 -16.43 13.61 -8.04
CA VAL A 424 -14.97 13.76 -8.18
C VAL A 424 -14.44 14.69 -7.09
N VAL A 425 -13.61 14.15 -6.22
CA VAL A 425 -12.88 14.86 -5.18
C VAL A 425 -11.39 14.68 -5.42
N LEU A 426 -10.76 15.68 -6.05
CA LEU A 426 -9.33 15.66 -6.37
C LEU A 426 -8.49 15.58 -5.10
N ASN A 427 -7.33 14.91 -5.15
CA ASN A 427 -6.35 15.03 -4.07
C ASN A 427 -5.53 16.31 -4.26
N ALA A 428 -6.13 17.45 -3.93
CA ALA A 428 -5.48 18.77 -3.98
C ALA A 428 -4.67 19.07 -2.70
N PRO A 429 -3.58 19.86 -2.75
CA PRO A 429 -2.93 20.41 -1.55
C PRO A 429 -3.86 21.37 -0.81
N PRO A 430 -3.64 21.64 0.48
CA PRO A 430 -4.29 22.76 1.16
C PRO A 430 -3.91 24.09 0.48
N ARG A 431 -4.73 25.12 0.68
CA ARG A 431 -4.34 26.49 0.29
C ARG A 431 -3.01 26.85 0.95
N PRO A 432 -2.03 27.40 0.21
CA PRO A 432 -0.79 27.90 0.82
C PRO A 432 -1.09 28.92 1.92
N ASP A 433 -0.48 28.74 3.08
CA ASP A 433 -0.66 29.57 4.28
C ASP A 433 0.67 30.31 4.57
N PRO A 434 0.80 31.60 4.19
CA PRO A 434 2.03 32.37 4.40
C PRO A 434 2.42 32.58 5.87
N GLY A 435 1.53 32.25 6.81
CA GLY A 435 1.81 32.30 8.25
C GLY A 435 2.54 31.07 8.79
N LEU A 436 2.74 30.02 7.97
CA LEU A 436 3.52 28.85 8.37
C LEU A 436 5.03 29.13 8.31
N PRO A 437 5.83 28.58 9.24
CA PRO A 437 7.27 28.72 9.19
C PRO A 437 7.83 28.02 7.95
N ALA A 438 8.64 28.74 7.18
CA ALA A 438 9.40 28.16 6.08
C ALA A 438 10.36 27.06 6.60
N PRO A 439 10.73 26.06 5.77
CA PRO A 439 11.80 25.11 6.10
C PRO A 439 13.10 25.83 6.48
N GLU A 440 13.93 25.20 7.32
CA GLU A 440 15.22 25.78 7.76
C GLU A 440 16.17 26.14 6.60
N SER A 441 16.07 25.42 5.48
CA SER A 441 16.80 25.68 4.24
C SER A 441 16.22 26.81 3.37
N GLY A 442 15.12 27.45 3.80
CA GLY A 442 14.39 28.46 3.04
C GLY A 442 13.55 27.83 1.92
N ASP A 443 14.14 27.76 0.73
CA ASP A 443 13.49 27.28 -0.49
C ASP A 443 14.36 26.24 -1.24
N VAL A 444 13.80 25.61 -2.28
CA VAL A 444 14.46 24.52 -3.01
C VAL A 444 15.77 24.95 -3.70
N ARG A 445 15.85 26.19 -4.19
CA ARG A 445 17.06 26.73 -4.84
C ARG A 445 18.16 26.99 -3.83
N ALA A 446 17.81 27.59 -2.69
CA ALA A 446 18.71 27.78 -1.56
C ALA A 446 19.22 26.43 -1.00
N ALA A 447 18.33 25.44 -0.87
CA ALA A 447 18.68 24.08 -0.44
C ALA A 447 19.65 23.35 -1.40
N CYS A 448 19.63 23.70 -2.69
CA CYS A 448 20.58 23.22 -3.70
C CYS A 448 21.88 24.05 -3.78
N GLY A 449 22.00 25.15 -3.04
CA GLY A 449 23.14 26.07 -3.13
C GLY A 449 23.28 26.78 -4.48
N LEU A 450 22.18 26.94 -5.23
CA LEU A 450 22.21 27.46 -6.60
C LEU A 450 22.04 28.98 -6.65
N ALA A 451 22.70 29.60 -7.62
CA ALA A 451 22.57 31.03 -7.88
C ALA A 451 21.17 31.40 -8.42
N PRO A 452 20.77 32.68 -8.29
CA PRO A 452 19.63 33.22 -9.04
C PRO A 452 19.82 33.01 -10.55
N GLY A 453 18.78 32.56 -11.24
CA GLY A 453 18.79 32.36 -12.70
C GLY A 453 19.38 31.03 -13.20
N THR A 454 20.02 30.21 -12.35
CA THR A 454 20.45 28.85 -12.73
C THR A 454 19.22 27.96 -12.99
N PRO A 455 19.00 27.38 -14.19
CA PRO A 455 17.80 26.60 -14.46
C PRO A 455 17.65 25.38 -13.54
N LEU A 456 16.50 25.26 -12.88
CA LEU A 456 16.21 24.23 -11.88
C LEU A 456 14.87 23.52 -12.18
N ALA A 457 14.93 22.24 -12.53
CA ALA A 457 13.77 21.35 -12.55
C ALA A 457 13.60 20.66 -11.18
N VAL A 458 12.37 20.47 -10.71
CA VAL A 458 12.09 19.81 -9.42
C VAL A 458 11.07 18.68 -9.50
N TYR A 459 11.37 17.58 -8.80
CA TYR A 459 10.45 16.48 -8.51
C TYR A 459 10.21 16.40 -7.00
N CYS A 460 8.95 16.15 -6.59
CA CYS A 460 8.59 15.88 -5.21
C CYS A 460 7.86 14.53 -5.03
N GLY A 461 8.03 13.89 -3.88
CA GLY A 461 7.29 12.68 -3.45
C GLY A 461 8.13 11.40 -3.41
N GLY A 462 7.48 10.23 -3.44
CA GLY A 462 8.17 8.95 -3.31
C GLY A 462 9.12 8.65 -4.47
N ALA A 463 10.33 8.17 -4.17
CA ALA A 463 11.30 7.66 -5.14
C ALA A 463 11.11 6.14 -5.33
N SER A 464 10.71 5.72 -6.53
CA SER A 464 10.65 4.28 -6.88
C SER A 464 10.68 4.10 -8.40
N PRO A 465 11.05 2.89 -8.91
CA PRO A 465 11.05 2.63 -10.34
C PRO A 465 9.71 2.85 -11.04
N ALA A 466 8.58 2.88 -10.33
CA ALA A 466 7.27 3.20 -10.92
C ALA A 466 7.09 4.70 -11.25
N ARG A 467 8.04 5.54 -10.82
CA ARG A 467 8.04 7.00 -11.04
C ARG A 467 9.04 7.45 -12.11
N SER A 468 9.82 6.55 -12.73
CA SER A 468 10.74 6.87 -13.83
C SER A 468 11.63 8.10 -13.59
N LEU A 469 12.22 8.20 -12.39
CA LEU A 469 13.11 9.33 -12.05
C LEU A 469 14.42 9.29 -12.84
N GLU A 470 14.81 8.11 -13.35
CA GLU A 470 15.90 7.94 -14.30
C GLU A 470 15.74 8.83 -15.54
N THR A 471 14.51 9.06 -16.04
CA THR A 471 14.24 9.94 -17.19
C THR A 471 14.58 11.41 -16.89
N ILE A 472 14.41 11.87 -15.64
CA ILE A 472 14.82 13.22 -15.22
C ILE A 472 16.34 13.34 -15.21
N VAL A 473 17.04 12.33 -14.67
CA VAL A 473 18.51 12.31 -14.62
C VAL A 473 19.09 12.27 -16.04
N ASP A 474 18.62 11.36 -16.87
CA ASP A 474 19.09 11.20 -18.26
C ASP A 474 18.82 12.45 -19.12
N ALA A 475 17.78 13.24 -18.82
CA ALA A 475 17.48 14.47 -19.53
C ALA A 475 18.57 15.56 -19.36
N LEU A 476 19.39 15.45 -18.30
CA LEU A 476 20.51 16.36 -18.02
C LEU A 476 21.66 16.22 -19.03
N GLU A 477 21.75 15.13 -19.77
CA GLU A 477 22.67 14.98 -20.91
C GLU A 477 22.30 15.96 -22.05
N PHE A 478 21.00 16.16 -22.26
CA PHE A 478 20.47 17.02 -23.33
C PHE A 478 20.25 18.47 -22.90
N ALA A 479 20.38 18.78 -21.60
CA ALA A 479 20.23 20.11 -21.02
C ALA A 479 21.40 20.39 -20.04
N PRO A 480 22.55 20.91 -20.54
CA PRO A 480 23.77 21.02 -19.75
C PRO A 480 23.68 22.05 -18.61
N ASP A 481 22.95 23.16 -18.83
CA ASP A 481 22.79 24.23 -17.83
C ASP A 481 21.70 23.94 -16.78
N LEU A 482 20.97 22.82 -16.95
CA LEU A 482 19.86 22.45 -16.08
C LEU A 482 20.36 21.65 -14.87
N HIS A 483 19.82 21.97 -13.69
CA HIS A 483 19.91 21.18 -12.48
C HIS A 483 18.57 20.47 -12.20
N ALA A 484 18.62 19.33 -11.51
CA ALA A 484 17.45 18.58 -11.06
C ALA A 484 17.45 18.41 -9.54
N ALA A 485 16.38 18.87 -8.87
CA ALA A 485 16.14 18.65 -7.45
C ALA A 485 15.10 17.55 -7.21
N PHE A 486 15.39 16.66 -6.25
CA PHE A 486 14.53 15.55 -5.85
C PHE A 486 14.18 15.68 -4.35
N VAL A 487 12.96 16.16 -4.07
CA VAL A 487 12.37 16.28 -2.73
C VAL A 487 11.71 14.94 -2.37
N VAL A 488 12.41 14.07 -1.64
CA VAL A 488 12.03 12.66 -1.47
C VAL A 488 12.10 12.22 -0.01
N HIS A 489 11.22 11.30 0.41
CA HIS A 489 11.19 10.82 1.81
C HIS A 489 12.51 10.17 2.26
N THR A 490 13.19 9.46 1.37
CA THR A 490 14.45 8.77 1.67
C THR A 490 15.48 9.17 0.62
N VAL A 491 16.55 9.83 1.04
CA VAL A 491 17.65 10.27 0.17
C VAL A 491 18.74 9.21 -0.06
N THR A 492 18.55 8.00 0.45
CA THR A 492 19.50 6.87 0.33
C THR A 492 18.74 5.57 0.01
N GLY A 493 19.47 4.57 -0.50
CA GLY A 493 18.95 3.24 -0.79
C GLY A 493 18.95 2.94 -2.29
N PRO A 494 18.81 1.65 -2.67
CA PRO A 494 19.31 1.13 -3.95
C PRO A 494 18.80 1.85 -5.21
N TYR A 495 17.56 2.36 -5.20
CA TYR A 495 17.03 3.11 -6.34
C TYR A 495 17.62 4.53 -6.42
N VAL A 496 17.71 5.26 -5.29
CA VAL A 496 18.26 6.62 -5.25
C VAL A 496 19.77 6.61 -5.48
N ASP A 497 20.46 5.61 -4.95
CA ASP A 497 21.90 5.44 -5.18
C ASP A 497 22.18 5.09 -6.65
N GLY A 498 21.34 4.27 -7.29
CA GLY A 498 21.39 4.04 -8.74
C GLY A 498 21.11 5.29 -9.60
N LEU A 499 20.32 6.25 -9.11
CA LEU A 499 20.15 7.56 -9.78
C LEU A 499 21.42 8.42 -9.67
N ARG A 500 22.16 8.35 -8.56
CA ARG A 500 23.46 9.02 -8.41
C ARG A 500 24.53 8.40 -9.33
N GLU A 501 24.61 7.08 -9.38
CA GLU A 501 25.52 6.35 -10.28
C GLU A 501 25.24 6.72 -11.74
N ARG A 502 23.96 6.79 -12.13
CA ARG A 502 23.52 7.27 -13.45
C ARG A 502 23.92 8.72 -13.73
N ALA A 503 23.70 9.63 -12.77
CA ALA A 503 24.12 11.02 -12.89
C ALA A 503 25.64 11.17 -13.06
N ALA A 504 26.43 10.38 -12.32
CA ALA A 504 27.88 10.35 -12.47
C ALA A 504 28.33 9.80 -13.83
N ALA A 505 27.66 8.77 -14.35
CA ALA A 505 27.97 8.17 -15.65
C ALA A 505 27.78 9.14 -16.83
N ILE A 506 26.83 10.07 -16.74
CA ILE A 506 26.58 11.13 -17.75
C ILE A 506 27.29 12.47 -17.45
N GLY A 507 28.13 12.53 -16.40
CA GLY A 507 28.82 13.77 -16.03
C GLY A 507 27.91 14.89 -15.49
N ALA A 508 26.83 14.52 -14.79
CA ALA A 508 25.84 15.45 -14.22
C ALA A 508 25.70 15.33 -12.68
N ALA A 509 26.68 14.74 -11.99
CA ALA A 509 26.62 14.46 -10.56
C ALA A 509 26.51 15.72 -9.68
N ASP A 510 27.13 16.81 -10.10
CA ASP A 510 27.05 18.17 -9.52
C ASP A 510 25.72 18.88 -9.82
N ARG A 511 24.96 18.38 -10.78
CA ARG A 511 23.67 18.94 -11.22
C ARG A 511 22.45 18.20 -10.66
N VAL A 512 22.65 17.13 -9.90
CA VAL A 512 21.58 16.32 -9.28
C VAL A 512 21.58 16.47 -7.76
N HIS A 513 20.50 17.05 -7.24
CA HIS A 513 20.33 17.38 -5.83
C HIS A 513 19.27 16.50 -5.18
N PHE A 514 19.60 15.81 -4.09
CA PHE A 514 18.65 15.01 -3.31
C PHE A 514 18.43 15.62 -1.94
N MET A 515 17.17 15.86 -1.57
CA MET A 515 16.79 16.42 -0.28
C MET A 515 15.63 15.64 0.34
N GLY A 516 15.53 15.74 1.67
CA GLY A 516 14.62 14.96 2.49
C GLY A 516 13.14 15.35 2.34
N TYR A 517 12.33 14.80 3.24
CA TYR A 517 10.91 15.13 3.35
C TYR A 517 10.70 16.61 3.73
N VAL A 518 9.72 17.24 3.08
CA VAL A 518 9.20 18.58 3.39
C VAL A 518 7.70 18.43 3.67
N ASP A 519 7.19 19.10 4.70
CA ASP A 519 5.78 19.05 5.09
C ASP A 519 4.88 19.61 3.96
N PHE A 520 3.83 18.87 3.61
CA PHE A 520 2.96 19.18 2.48
C PHE A 520 2.27 20.55 2.57
N ARG A 521 2.18 21.14 3.77
CA ARG A 521 1.58 22.46 3.99
C ARG A 521 2.48 23.62 3.56
N VAL A 522 3.80 23.42 3.58
CA VAL A 522 4.80 24.42 3.13
C VAL A 522 5.48 24.03 1.82
N LEU A 523 5.26 22.80 1.34
CA LEU A 523 5.86 22.26 0.11
C LEU A 523 5.64 23.16 -1.13
N PRO A 524 4.45 23.70 -1.44
CA PRO A 524 4.28 24.59 -2.59
C PRO A 524 5.17 25.85 -2.52
N GLN A 525 5.28 26.47 -1.34
CA GLN A 525 6.15 27.63 -1.13
C GLN A 525 7.63 27.25 -1.25
N PHE A 526 8.03 26.12 -0.66
CA PHE A 526 9.40 25.60 -0.77
C PHE A 526 9.83 25.34 -2.21
N LEU A 527 8.92 24.82 -3.04
CA LEU A 527 9.17 24.53 -4.46
C LEU A 527 9.20 25.78 -5.36
N SER A 528 8.66 26.92 -4.92
CA SER A 528 8.32 28.06 -5.78
C SER A 528 9.48 28.71 -6.54
N THR A 529 10.72 28.56 -6.05
CA THR A 529 11.92 29.13 -6.66
C THR A 529 12.54 28.27 -7.77
N ALA A 530 11.98 27.07 -8.04
CA ALA A 530 12.34 26.25 -9.20
C ALA A 530 11.77 26.81 -10.51
N ASP A 531 12.35 26.41 -11.65
CA ASP A 531 11.97 26.86 -12.99
C ASP A 531 10.88 25.98 -13.63
N ALA A 532 10.81 24.69 -13.26
CA ALA A 532 9.76 23.76 -13.69
C ALA A 532 9.50 22.65 -12.66
N GLY A 533 8.24 22.29 -12.43
CA GLY A 533 7.85 21.05 -11.75
C GLY A 533 7.79 19.89 -12.73
N VAL A 534 8.39 18.74 -12.42
CA VAL A 534 8.43 17.58 -13.33
C VAL A 534 7.66 16.40 -12.78
N HIS A 535 6.72 15.86 -13.56
CA HIS A 535 6.03 14.62 -13.25
C HIS A 535 6.22 13.53 -14.32
N PRO A 536 7.27 12.69 -14.18
CA PRO A 536 7.36 11.42 -14.88
C PRO A 536 6.40 10.38 -14.32
N LEU A 537 5.81 9.58 -15.22
CA LEU A 537 5.12 8.32 -14.98
C LEU A 537 5.39 7.39 -16.17
N ARG A 538 5.41 6.06 -15.97
CA ARG A 538 5.38 5.15 -17.13
C ARG A 538 3.99 5.11 -17.75
N SER A 539 3.89 5.29 -19.07
CA SER A 539 2.69 4.93 -19.84
C SER A 539 2.50 3.42 -19.91
N GLY A 540 1.25 2.96 -20.09
CA GLY A 540 0.87 1.55 -20.23
C GLY A 540 0.10 0.98 -19.02
N PRO A 541 0.55 1.14 -17.76
CA PRO A 541 -0.25 0.79 -16.60
C PRO A 541 -1.52 1.65 -16.55
N VAL A 542 -2.70 1.01 -16.58
CA VAL A 542 -4.00 1.69 -16.70
C VAL A 542 -4.17 2.81 -15.67
N ASN A 543 -3.84 2.61 -14.39
CA ASN A 543 -3.99 3.68 -13.40
C ASN A 543 -2.97 4.83 -13.53
N HIS A 544 -1.85 4.65 -14.27
CA HIS A 544 -1.00 5.80 -14.62
C HIS A 544 -1.66 6.67 -15.69
N GLU A 545 -2.35 6.07 -16.66
CA GLU A 545 -3.16 6.79 -17.67
C GLU A 545 -4.27 7.61 -17.02
N LEU A 546 -4.87 7.10 -15.95
CA LEU A 546 -6.02 7.68 -15.26
C LEU A 546 -5.68 8.72 -14.17
N ALA A 547 -4.40 8.88 -13.84
CA ALA A 547 -3.95 9.58 -12.63
C ALA A 547 -4.10 11.12 -12.70
N LEU A 548 -4.62 11.70 -11.61
CA LEU A 548 -4.50 13.13 -11.28
C LEU A 548 -3.85 13.29 -9.89
N PRO A 549 -2.51 13.22 -9.82
CA PRO A 549 -1.76 13.14 -8.56
C PRO A 549 -1.51 14.52 -7.94
N THR A 550 -1.51 14.59 -6.60
CA THR A 550 -1.38 15.83 -5.79
C THR A 550 -0.27 16.76 -6.25
N LYS A 551 0.89 16.21 -6.64
CA LYS A 551 2.07 17.00 -7.00
C LYS A 551 1.87 17.93 -8.19
N LEU A 552 0.97 17.58 -9.11
CA LEU A 552 0.59 18.45 -10.21
C LEU A 552 0.06 19.78 -9.67
N PHE A 553 -0.86 19.69 -8.70
CA PHE A 553 -1.46 20.84 -8.04
C PHE A 553 -0.50 21.52 -7.07
N GLU A 554 0.41 20.78 -6.39
CA GLU A 554 1.48 21.37 -5.57
C GLU A 554 2.41 22.27 -6.40
N PHE A 555 2.77 21.86 -7.63
CA PHE A 555 3.53 22.68 -8.57
C PHE A 555 2.74 23.92 -9.03
N MET A 556 1.45 23.78 -9.34
CA MET A 556 0.57 24.90 -9.70
C MET A 556 0.46 25.94 -8.56
N HIS A 557 0.28 25.50 -7.32
CA HIS A 557 0.26 26.37 -6.13
C HIS A 557 1.62 26.97 -5.78
N GLY A 558 2.72 26.34 -6.21
CA GLY A 558 4.06 26.92 -6.19
C GLY A 558 4.34 27.91 -7.33
N GLY A 559 3.36 28.17 -8.21
CA GLY A 559 3.54 29.04 -9.38
C GLY A 559 4.47 28.46 -10.45
N LEU A 560 4.68 27.14 -10.45
CA LEU A 560 5.58 26.46 -11.40
C LEU A 560 4.81 26.01 -12.65
N PRO A 561 5.34 26.24 -13.86
CA PRO A 561 4.97 25.44 -15.02
C PRO A 561 5.30 23.97 -14.79
N VAL A 562 4.57 23.08 -15.46
CA VAL A 562 4.73 21.63 -15.29
C VAL A 562 5.19 20.92 -16.56
N ALA A 563 6.17 20.03 -16.45
CA ALA A 563 6.52 19.07 -17.49
C ALA A 563 5.99 17.69 -17.08
N VAL A 564 5.00 17.17 -17.81
CA VAL A 564 4.31 15.91 -17.47
C VAL A 564 4.42 14.87 -18.57
N THR A 565 4.43 13.59 -18.20
CA THR A 565 4.37 12.52 -19.19
C THR A 565 3.04 12.53 -19.97
N ASP A 566 3.08 12.06 -21.22
CA ASP A 566 1.96 11.90 -22.16
C ASP A 566 0.88 10.86 -21.78
N VAL A 567 0.75 10.55 -20.49
CA VAL A 567 -0.35 9.73 -19.97
C VAL A 567 -1.72 10.44 -20.12
N GLU A 568 -2.78 9.68 -20.42
CA GLU A 568 -4.09 10.16 -20.90
C GLU A 568 -4.61 11.39 -20.15
N VAL A 569 -4.94 11.24 -18.85
CA VAL A 569 -5.70 12.26 -18.10
C VAL A 569 -4.82 13.46 -17.70
N MET A 570 -3.59 13.22 -17.21
CA MET A 570 -2.69 14.30 -16.78
C MET A 570 -2.24 15.15 -17.97
N SER A 571 -1.92 14.55 -19.12
CA SER A 571 -1.48 15.29 -20.29
C SER A 571 -2.62 16.04 -20.98
N ALA A 572 -3.86 15.56 -20.89
CA ALA A 572 -5.05 16.32 -21.30
C ALA A 572 -5.26 17.55 -20.39
N LEU A 573 -5.17 17.38 -19.07
CA LEU A 573 -5.37 18.49 -18.12
C LEU A 573 -4.33 19.61 -18.32
N VAL A 574 -3.03 19.27 -18.43
CA VAL A 574 -1.97 20.27 -18.62
C VAL A 574 -2.13 21.06 -19.92
N ARG A 575 -2.49 20.38 -21.02
CA ARG A 575 -2.76 21.05 -22.30
C ARG A 575 -3.99 21.95 -22.23
N ASN A 576 -5.09 21.48 -21.61
CA ASN A 576 -6.34 22.23 -21.51
C ASN A 576 -6.22 23.49 -20.63
N LEU A 577 -5.44 23.42 -19.56
CA LEU A 577 -5.18 24.57 -18.68
C LEU A 577 -4.07 25.50 -19.22
N GLY A 578 -3.26 25.05 -20.18
CA GLY A 578 -2.14 25.84 -20.72
C GLY A 578 -0.97 26.05 -19.74
N VAL A 579 -0.86 25.21 -18.70
CA VAL A 579 0.06 25.39 -17.55
C VAL A 579 1.42 24.72 -17.69
N GLY A 580 1.74 24.17 -18.86
CA GLY A 580 3.01 23.50 -19.07
C GLY A 580 3.15 22.71 -20.37
N GLU A 581 4.13 21.83 -20.37
CA GLU A 581 4.54 21.00 -21.50
C GLU A 581 4.28 19.51 -21.23
N VAL A 582 4.12 18.75 -22.31
CA VAL A 582 4.00 17.30 -22.25
C VAL A 582 5.20 16.66 -22.95
N PHE A 583 5.73 15.59 -22.36
CA PHE A 583 6.82 14.79 -22.94
C PHE A 583 6.47 13.30 -22.98
N ARG A 584 7.10 12.55 -23.88
CA ARG A 584 6.89 11.11 -24.04
C ARG A 584 7.39 10.29 -22.85
N SER A 585 6.62 9.27 -22.47
CA SER A 585 7.02 8.29 -21.46
C SER A 585 8.40 7.71 -21.75
N GLU A 586 9.28 7.78 -20.75
CA GLU A 586 10.64 7.20 -20.78
C GLU A 586 11.56 7.78 -21.90
N ASP A 587 11.26 8.98 -22.43
CA ASP A 587 12.09 9.71 -23.41
C ASP A 587 12.79 10.93 -22.75
N PRO A 588 14.08 10.83 -22.37
CA PRO A 588 14.80 11.93 -21.72
C PRO A 588 15.06 13.12 -22.64
N ARG A 589 15.13 12.88 -23.96
CA ARG A 589 15.39 13.93 -24.95
C ARG A 589 14.15 14.79 -25.17
N ASP A 590 12.98 14.17 -25.20
CA ASP A 590 11.71 14.89 -25.27
C ASP A 590 11.38 15.62 -23.95
N LEU A 591 11.76 15.06 -22.79
CA LEU A 591 11.73 15.80 -21.52
C LEU A 591 12.64 17.03 -21.56
N ALA A 592 13.88 16.90 -22.04
CA ALA A 592 14.79 18.04 -22.16
C ALA A 592 14.26 19.12 -23.13
N ARG A 593 13.55 18.75 -24.20
CA ARG A 593 12.81 19.72 -25.05
C ARG A 593 11.75 20.45 -24.24
N ALA A 594 10.88 19.71 -23.54
CA ALA A 594 9.79 20.28 -22.73
C ALA A 594 10.32 21.27 -21.68
N LEU A 595 11.39 20.91 -20.97
CA LEU A 595 12.01 21.78 -19.96
C LEU A 595 12.64 23.03 -20.58
N LYS A 596 13.32 22.91 -21.73
CA LYS A 596 13.85 24.08 -22.45
C LYS A 596 12.74 25.03 -22.92
N ALA A 597 11.61 24.50 -23.40
CA ALA A 597 10.46 25.30 -23.80
C ALA A 597 9.84 26.05 -22.60
N ILE A 598 9.74 25.40 -21.44
CA ILE A 598 9.30 26.04 -20.19
C ILE A 598 10.26 27.14 -19.74
N VAL A 599 11.57 26.88 -19.72
CA VAL A 599 12.58 27.86 -19.27
C VAL A 599 12.65 29.07 -20.21
N ALA A 600 12.48 28.87 -21.51
CA ALA A 600 12.49 29.95 -22.51
C ALA A 600 11.27 30.89 -22.44
N ASP A 601 10.10 30.39 -22.04
CA ASP A 601 8.86 31.17 -21.94
C ASP A 601 8.01 30.74 -20.72
N ARG A 602 8.54 30.96 -19.53
CA ARG A 602 7.83 30.68 -18.27
C ARG A 602 6.56 31.52 -18.12
N ALA A 603 6.54 32.74 -18.67
CA ALA A 603 5.42 33.67 -18.56
C ALA A 603 4.16 33.12 -19.22
N ARG A 604 4.27 32.51 -20.40
CA ARG A 604 3.16 31.83 -21.10
C ARG A 604 2.46 30.79 -20.23
N TYR A 605 3.23 29.95 -19.53
CA TYR A 605 2.69 28.84 -18.73
C TYR A 605 2.22 29.24 -17.34
N THR A 606 2.72 30.36 -16.80
CA THR A 606 2.30 30.89 -15.49
C THR A 606 1.13 31.87 -15.57
N LYS A 607 0.83 32.42 -16.77
CA LYS A 607 -0.29 33.33 -17.00
C LYS A 607 -1.64 32.86 -16.41
N PRO A 608 -2.06 31.57 -16.54
CA PRO A 608 -3.34 31.12 -15.96
C PRO A 608 -3.40 31.28 -14.43
N TYR A 609 -2.27 31.16 -13.73
CA TYR A 609 -2.20 31.30 -12.27
C TYR A 609 -2.48 32.73 -11.78
N ALA A 610 -2.37 33.73 -12.65
CA ALA A 610 -2.70 35.12 -12.35
C ALA A 610 -4.21 35.42 -12.43
N GLU A 611 -5.03 34.51 -12.96
CA GLU A 611 -6.47 34.69 -13.06
C GLU A 611 -7.13 34.48 -11.68
N PRO A 612 -7.87 35.48 -11.13
CA PRO A 612 -8.48 35.36 -9.80
C PRO A 612 -9.40 34.15 -9.68
N GLY A 613 -9.15 33.30 -8.68
CA GLY A 613 -9.92 32.09 -8.42
C GLY A 613 -9.50 30.86 -9.24
N PHE A 614 -8.58 30.97 -10.21
CA PHE A 614 -8.13 29.81 -11.01
C PHE A 614 -7.60 28.66 -10.14
N LEU A 615 -6.78 28.98 -9.13
CA LEU A 615 -6.22 27.99 -8.21
C LEU A 615 -7.21 27.50 -7.14
N ASP A 616 -8.36 28.17 -6.94
CA ASP A 616 -9.30 27.84 -5.87
C ASP A 616 -10.00 26.48 -6.07
N GLU A 617 -10.28 26.09 -7.31
CA GLU A 617 -10.77 24.74 -7.63
C GLU A 617 -9.74 23.67 -7.27
N PHE A 618 -8.45 23.97 -7.38
CA PHE A 618 -7.35 23.07 -7.07
C PHE A 618 -6.88 23.17 -5.61
N THR A 619 -7.72 23.65 -4.68
CA THR A 619 -7.46 23.65 -3.23
C THR A 619 -8.19 22.52 -2.52
N TRP A 620 -7.58 21.95 -1.47
CA TRP A 620 -8.23 20.94 -0.63
C TRP A 620 -9.54 21.45 -0.04
N GLU A 621 -9.60 22.71 0.36
CA GLU A 621 -10.75 23.35 0.97
C GLU A 621 -11.98 23.32 0.03
N THR A 622 -11.78 23.55 -1.28
CA THR A 622 -12.84 23.39 -2.28
C THR A 622 -13.22 21.92 -2.49
N GLN A 623 -12.25 21.01 -2.53
CA GLN A 623 -12.51 19.59 -2.68
C GLN A 623 -13.22 18.98 -1.45
N ALA A 624 -12.94 19.48 -0.24
CA ALA A 624 -13.56 19.04 1.00
C ALA A 624 -15.04 19.43 1.12
N ARG A 625 -15.44 20.60 0.59
CA ARG A 625 -16.87 20.99 0.52
C ARG A 625 -17.72 19.93 -0.18
N ARG A 626 -17.19 19.27 -1.21
CA ARG A 626 -17.90 18.19 -1.93
C ARG A 626 -18.19 16.96 -1.06
N TYR A 627 -17.30 16.60 -0.12
CA TYR A 627 -17.61 15.56 0.86
C TYR A 627 -18.71 16.02 1.83
N ASP A 628 -18.64 17.27 2.28
CA ASP A 628 -19.57 17.84 3.25
C ASP A 628 -21.00 17.93 2.68
N GLU A 629 -21.13 18.47 1.46
CA GLU A 629 -22.35 18.47 0.65
C GLU A 629 -22.91 17.05 0.47
N LEU A 630 -22.06 16.09 0.08
CA LEU A 630 -22.44 14.70 -0.11
C LEU A 630 -22.91 14.03 1.20
N TYR A 631 -22.23 14.29 2.32
CA TYR A 631 -22.65 13.78 3.63
C TYR A 631 -24.03 14.31 4.02
N ARG A 632 -24.27 15.62 3.87
CA ARG A 632 -25.58 16.22 4.19
C ARG A 632 -26.67 15.67 3.29
N ARG A 633 -26.41 15.55 1.98
CA ARG A 633 -27.31 14.91 1.00
C ARG A 633 -27.68 13.48 1.40
N LEU A 634 -26.69 12.65 1.75
CA LEU A 634 -26.93 11.26 2.17
C LEU A 634 -27.73 11.20 3.49
N LEU A 635 -27.49 12.13 4.41
CA LEU A 635 -28.12 12.14 5.73
C LEU A 635 -29.45 12.90 5.79
N GLY A 636 -29.88 13.53 4.68
CA GLY A 636 -31.11 14.33 4.61
C GLY A 636 -31.03 15.64 5.41
N LEU A 637 -29.83 16.20 5.54
CA LEU A 637 -29.57 17.45 6.26
C LEU A 637 -29.52 18.64 5.28
N PRO A 638 -29.92 19.85 5.71
CA PRO A 638 -29.85 21.05 4.87
C PRO A 638 -28.39 21.41 4.55
N GLU A 639 -28.14 22.03 3.39
CA GLU A 639 -26.83 22.56 3.04
C GLU A 639 -26.34 23.59 4.07
N SER A 640 -25.03 23.61 4.34
CA SER A 640 -24.44 24.64 5.19
C SER A 640 -24.42 25.98 4.47
N ALA A 641 -24.69 27.06 5.22
CA ALA A 641 -24.23 28.39 4.83
C ALA A 641 -22.70 28.35 4.55
N PRO A 642 -22.19 29.15 3.58
CA PRO A 642 -20.78 29.13 3.23
C PRO A 642 -19.91 29.39 4.46
N HIS A 643 -19.02 28.45 4.76
CA HIS A 643 -18.19 28.51 5.96
C HIS A 643 -17.15 29.62 5.83
N VAL A 644 -17.42 30.76 6.48
CA VAL A 644 -16.37 31.71 6.84
C VAL A 644 -15.51 31.01 7.91
N PRO A 645 -14.22 30.74 7.65
CA PRO A 645 -13.37 30.09 8.65
C PRO A 645 -13.29 31.00 9.88
N ALA A 646 -13.62 30.45 11.04
CA ALA A 646 -13.43 31.17 12.29
C ALA A 646 -11.93 31.49 12.44
N PRO A 647 -11.54 32.71 12.83
CA PRO A 647 -10.13 33.05 13.00
C PRO A 647 -9.51 32.06 13.99
N ARG A 648 -8.41 31.42 13.59
CA ARG A 648 -7.67 30.47 14.43
C ARG A 648 -7.32 31.17 15.74
N ALA A 649 -8.02 30.83 16.81
CA ALA A 649 -7.68 31.33 18.14
C ALA A 649 -6.30 30.77 18.49
N GLY A 650 -5.29 31.63 18.37
CA GLY A 650 -3.91 31.30 18.70
C GLY A 650 -3.79 30.98 20.18
N ARG A 651 -3.92 29.71 20.53
CA ARG A 651 -3.40 29.18 21.80
C ARG A 651 -1.89 29.17 21.69
N THR A 652 -1.28 30.31 21.98
CA THR A 652 0.14 30.43 22.27
C THR A 652 0.51 29.43 23.35
N GLY A 653 1.31 28.43 23.00
CA GLY A 653 1.79 27.42 23.93
C GLY A 653 2.82 28.00 24.90
N GLN A 654 2.36 28.68 25.95
CA GLN A 654 3.21 29.19 27.02
C GLN A 654 2.62 29.08 28.45
N GLU A 655 1.37 28.62 28.61
CA GLU A 655 0.70 28.50 29.94
C GLU A 655 0.51 27.04 30.42
N GLN A 656 1.40 26.10 30.05
CA GLN A 656 1.35 24.71 30.53
C GLN A 656 2.69 24.16 31.09
N LEU A 657 3.55 25.05 31.60
CA LEU A 657 4.82 24.67 32.25
C LEU A 657 5.02 25.29 33.65
N GLN A 658 3.92 25.59 34.35
CA GLN A 658 3.90 25.94 35.78
C GLN A 658 2.76 25.22 36.51
N GLU A 659 2.71 23.88 36.43
CA GLU A 659 2.08 23.00 37.44
C GLU A 659 2.40 21.51 37.14
N GLN A 660 3.67 21.13 37.35
CA GLN A 660 4.09 19.73 37.58
C GLN A 660 5.51 19.68 38.18
#